data_AF-A0A7L8AIM2-F1
#
_entry.id   AF-A0A7L8AIM2-F1
#
_cell.length_a   1.000
_cell.length_b   1.000
_cell.length_c   1.000
_cell.angle_alpha   90.00
_cell.angle_beta   90.00
_cell.angle_gamma   90.00
#
_symmetry.space_group_name_H-M   'P 1'
#
loop_
_entity.id
_entity.type
_entity.pdbx_description
1 polymer ?
#
loop_
_entity_poly.entity_id
_entity_poly.type
_entity_poly.pdbx_seq_one_letter_code
_entity_poly.pdbx_strand_id
1 'polypeptide(L)'
;MYKNCKLITLLLCLSFSAFMAQEKDQFAQIGNKVQGTRLHLLEDKLPPVLPDLHLPKMKGKKAAFSPMNKMDTKAELQAELQKMRNKFIPFMKNYAPKVKKTRARLDLTKFDWRLGTAEDKTDFSKVIAGNGSWESVSVPHYGPPEGKATTYYRKEFELTPEMLQYKSQFVHFKGVDYWAKVFINGNLVGEHTGFFAPFEFDITKYLKPGKNTLIVQVDNDYTTLGSFDGGNERKIGNKIYAASGLGWDDPKLGWHHCPAGMGIYQDCYIEARDPLHINDVFVRPMLDKNEAEVWLEINNYYEDFKNIKLRFNLYGQNFKETIIKDLEYIPMTTYIPGVGDLAKPQDGLKSRLMMGYETNYLKVTIPIESPRLWNNETPWLYQLQTEVLDENGNLTDAKATHFGMRSFTQDTISIPKGQMYLNGDKIKLRGANTMGFLQQDVKNKKWDQLIDDILLAKVSNMNFIRLTQRPVQSEIYDYADMLGIMLQTDLPLFGSIRQNLFAEGVKQAGEMERLVRNHPSNIMVTYINERFPNGEGHPQRSMASADDYMKFFKACDQIVNYWNPDRVIKPGDGDYDPPTPGLPDSHMYNVWYNGHALGLGELHKGYWQKTKPDWYYACGEFGAEGFDNYTAVQKYWPEEWLPKNKNQQWFPDKVSKAQTNRFHYMWYPTPVTVKDWIDASQNHQAWATRFVTEAFRRDNRMMSFAIHLFIDAWPAGWMKAIMDVDRNPKKAFYAYRDALAPLMVSLRTDRYHFYESENISIEAWLSNDLNKIPKQYMLKWQLEKNGKVVSTAQKEPKNSLNSSEFQGYIDIKAPKVSKRAKYQLRLGLFDENGKAVSESMIDLDVFPEPEKKKTSKVYSPSKNGLSTHLFEDLDVKSVNNADEASTIVIDNLEDYNKNKEALDKMVSQGKTLVFLELPVGEHKIGNKNILIEKTVMGQYYFVNPLSGHPLTKGFKPFDFKFWYNESKGFASAFLSTLIEVKDGWVPILKSGKTTWVGIAGESAAAVELKSGKGSFIVCQLQLKNHLKTNPTATIFGKRLLNQ
;
A
#
# COMPACT_ATOMS: atom_id res chain seq x y z
N MET A 1 56.88 5.39 53.67
CA MET A 1 57.20 4.39 54.72
C MET A 1 56.05 4.41 55.73
N TYR A 2 55.48 3.24 56.02
CA TYR A 2 54.54 2.89 57.11
C TYR A 2 53.04 3.31 57.04
N LYS A 3 52.26 2.36 56.52
CA LYS A 3 51.03 1.75 57.08
C LYS A 3 49.92 2.66 57.67
N ASN A 4 48.76 2.58 57.02
CA ASN A 4 47.41 2.53 57.60
C ASN A 4 47.37 2.17 59.10
N CYS A 5 46.51 2.84 59.88
CA CYS A 5 45.39 2.14 60.54
C CYS A 5 44.49 3.08 61.37
N LYS A 6 43.20 3.08 61.00
CA LYS A 6 42.03 3.07 61.89
C LYS A 6 41.88 4.25 62.87
N LEU A 7 41.27 5.36 62.42
CA LEU A 7 40.28 6.10 63.22
C LEU A 7 39.45 7.19 62.49
N ILE A 8 39.42 7.25 61.15
CA ILE A 8 38.67 8.27 60.40
C ILE A 8 37.70 7.60 59.42
N THR A 9 36.82 6.74 59.93
CA THR A 9 35.78 6.07 59.11
C THR A 9 34.43 5.99 59.82
N LEU A 10 34.19 6.81 60.86
CA LEU A 10 32.89 6.80 61.57
C LEU A 10 32.25 8.18 61.80
N LEU A 11 32.84 9.28 61.33
CA LEU A 11 32.31 10.64 61.51
C LEU A 11 31.96 11.38 60.21
N LEU A 12 31.97 10.67 59.06
CA LEU A 12 31.64 11.20 57.74
C LEU A 12 30.27 10.73 57.20
N CYS A 13 29.39 10.17 58.05
CA CYS A 13 28.11 9.59 57.61
C CYS A 13 26.84 10.24 58.18
N LEU A 14 26.90 11.40 58.87
CA LEU A 14 25.69 11.98 59.49
C LEU A 14 25.44 13.48 59.25
N SER A 15 26.08 14.10 58.26
CA SER A 15 25.86 15.53 57.97
C SER A 15 25.60 15.87 56.49
N PHE A 16 25.09 14.93 55.70
CA PHE A 16 24.69 15.16 54.28
C PHE A 16 23.21 14.85 53.99
N SER A 17 22.35 14.75 55.02
CA SER A 17 20.93 14.39 54.88
C SER A 17 19.95 15.56 55.02
N ALA A 18 20.40 16.83 54.97
CA ALA A 18 19.52 17.99 55.17
C ALA A 18 19.67 19.14 54.15
N PHE A 19 20.20 18.88 52.95
CA PHE A 19 20.27 19.89 51.86
C PHE A 19 19.89 19.36 50.47
N MET A 20 19.08 18.30 50.39
CA MET A 20 18.42 17.87 49.15
C MET A 20 16.92 17.71 49.37
N ALA A 21 16.25 18.83 49.64
CA ALA A 21 14.84 18.96 49.36
C ALA A 21 14.71 19.79 48.08
N GLN A 22 14.13 19.15 47.05
CA GLN A 22 13.67 19.72 45.79
C GLN A 22 14.65 19.72 44.59
N GLU A 23 15.30 18.58 44.30
CA GLU A 23 15.49 18.20 42.90
C GLU A 23 14.17 17.63 42.37
N LYS A 24 13.51 18.40 41.50
CA LYS A 24 12.34 17.93 40.75
C LYS A 24 12.73 16.69 39.97
N ASP A 25 12.05 15.57 40.24
CA ASP A 25 12.21 14.32 39.51
C ASP A 25 12.05 14.54 38.00
N GLN A 26 13.19 14.60 37.28
CA GLN A 26 13.22 14.78 35.84
C GLN A 26 12.59 13.59 35.10
N PHE A 27 12.59 12.39 35.70
CA PHE A 27 11.95 11.21 35.13
C PHE A 27 10.44 11.27 35.26
N ALA A 28 9.91 11.78 36.37
CA ALA A 28 8.48 12.09 36.52
C ALA A 28 8.04 13.23 35.58
N GLN A 29 8.89 14.21 35.28
CA GLN A 29 8.60 15.24 34.28
C GLN A 29 8.62 14.70 32.83
N ILE A 30 9.52 13.77 32.52
CA ILE A 30 9.54 13.10 31.20
C ILE A 30 8.33 12.17 31.05
N GLY A 31 7.94 11.45 32.11
CA GLY A 31 6.74 10.61 32.15
C GLY A 31 5.42 11.39 32.09
N ASN A 32 5.40 12.63 32.58
CA ASN A 32 4.26 13.54 32.53
C ASN A 32 4.26 14.49 31.32
N LYS A 33 5.26 14.43 30.44
CA LYS A 33 5.21 15.16 29.15
C LYS A 33 4.14 14.50 28.29
N VAL A 34 2.97 15.12 28.24
CA VAL A 34 1.99 14.91 27.17
C VAL A 34 2.74 15.10 25.87
N GLN A 35 3.01 14.01 25.13
CA GLN A 35 3.50 14.13 23.77
C GLN A 35 2.46 14.97 23.03
N GLY A 36 2.90 16.06 22.41
CA GLY A 36 2.04 17.03 21.73
C GLY A 36 1.40 16.44 20.48
N THR A 37 0.51 15.46 20.67
CA THR A 37 -0.25 14.86 19.58
C THR A 37 -1.10 15.96 18.96
N ARG A 38 -0.98 16.14 17.64
CA ARG A 38 -1.71 17.17 16.89
C ARG A 38 -3.17 16.78 16.63
N LEU A 39 -3.72 15.89 17.45
CA LEU A 39 -5.08 15.37 17.35
C LEU A 39 -6.16 16.47 17.47
N HIS A 40 -5.87 17.55 18.20
CA HIS A 40 -6.76 18.70 18.32
C HIS A 40 -6.97 19.47 16.99
N LEU A 41 -6.17 19.19 15.96
CA LEU A 41 -6.30 19.75 14.60
C LEU A 41 -7.14 18.85 13.67
N LEU A 42 -7.67 17.73 14.18
CA LEU A 42 -8.38 16.72 13.40
C LEU A 42 -9.81 16.56 13.93
N GLU A 43 -10.72 16.17 13.04
CA GLU A 43 -12.12 15.89 13.36
C GLU A 43 -12.48 14.42 13.15
N ASP A 44 -13.43 13.93 13.93
CA ASP A 44 -13.98 12.58 13.77
C ASP A 44 -14.82 12.50 12.49
N LYS A 45 -14.66 11.40 11.75
CA LYS A 45 -15.43 11.11 10.54
C LYS A 45 -16.45 10.03 10.85
N LEU A 46 -17.68 10.49 11.12
CA LEU A 46 -18.82 9.62 11.44
C LEU A 46 -19.39 8.98 10.16
N PRO A 47 -20.09 7.83 10.29
CA PRO A 47 -20.79 7.21 9.18
C PRO A 47 -21.94 8.11 8.67
N PRO A 48 -22.33 7.99 7.40
CA PRO A 48 -23.48 8.73 6.87
C PRO A 48 -24.77 8.31 7.62
N VAL A 49 -25.61 9.29 7.93
CA VAL A 49 -26.96 9.03 8.44
C VAL A 49 -27.81 8.54 7.28
N LEU A 50 -28.24 7.28 7.34
CA LEU A 50 -29.06 6.67 6.29
C LEU A 50 -30.54 7.03 6.50
N PRO A 51 -31.28 7.36 5.43
CA PRO A 51 -32.71 7.57 5.52
C PRO A 51 -33.44 6.26 5.86
N ASP A 52 -34.58 6.37 6.53
CA ASP A 52 -35.50 5.25 6.77
C ASP A 52 -36.21 4.85 5.47
N LEU A 53 -35.46 4.20 4.57
CA LEU A 53 -35.88 3.83 3.23
C LEU A 53 -35.84 2.32 3.08
N HIS A 54 -36.99 1.72 2.81
CA HIS A 54 -37.12 0.27 2.62
C HIS A 54 -37.44 -0.05 1.15
N LEU A 55 -36.77 -1.06 0.61
CA LEU A 55 -37.01 -1.54 -0.75
C LEU A 55 -38.32 -2.36 -0.84
N PRO A 56 -38.93 -2.47 -2.05
CA PRO A 56 -40.14 -3.26 -2.25
C PRO A 56 -40.08 -4.67 -1.66
N LYS A 57 -41.16 -5.09 -1.00
CA LYS A 57 -41.26 -6.44 -0.42
C LYS A 57 -41.08 -7.52 -1.50
N MET A 58 -40.29 -8.54 -1.17
CA MET A 58 -40.01 -9.67 -2.05
C MET A 58 -41.24 -10.59 -2.16
N LYS A 59 -42.00 -10.45 -3.25
CA LYS A 59 -43.25 -11.20 -3.50
C LYS A 59 -43.17 -12.19 -4.67
N GLY A 60 -42.20 -12.03 -5.57
CA GLY A 60 -42.07 -12.90 -6.74
C GLY A 60 -41.57 -14.29 -6.37
N LYS A 61 -42.12 -15.34 -6.98
CA LYS A 61 -41.68 -16.75 -6.75
C LYS A 61 -40.84 -17.31 -7.90
N LYS A 62 -40.74 -16.57 -9.01
CA LYS A 62 -39.87 -16.91 -10.15
C LYS A 62 -38.55 -16.14 -10.02
N ALA A 63 -37.48 -16.72 -10.56
CA ALA A 63 -36.19 -16.06 -10.63
C ALA A 63 -36.31 -14.70 -11.32
N ALA A 64 -35.72 -13.66 -10.72
CA ALA A 64 -35.65 -12.34 -11.33
C ALA A 64 -34.49 -12.27 -12.33
N PHE A 65 -33.46 -13.06 -12.08
CA PHE A 65 -32.30 -13.24 -12.94
C PHE A 65 -31.56 -14.53 -12.61
N SER A 66 -30.72 -14.99 -13.54
CA SER A 66 -29.72 -16.02 -13.29
C SER A 66 -28.45 -15.37 -12.74
N PRO A 67 -27.72 -16.02 -11.81
CA PRO A 67 -26.45 -15.49 -11.31
C PRO A 67 -25.51 -15.08 -12.43
N MET A 68 -24.88 -13.92 -12.28
CA MET A 68 -23.92 -13.40 -13.25
C MET A 68 -22.70 -14.31 -13.31
N ASN A 69 -22.29 -14.72 -14.52
CA ASN A 69 -21.03 -15.42 -14.69
C ASN A 69 -19.89 -14.41 -14.50
N LYS A 70 -19.14 -14.56 -13.41
CA LYS A 70 -17.99 -13.71 -13.07
C LYS A 70 -16.73 -14.46 -13.47
N MET A 71 -15.80 -13.77 -14.12
CA MET A 71 -14.50 -14.35 -14.46
C MET A 71 -13.76 -14.75 -13.18
N ASP A 72 -13.44 -16.02 -13.03
CA ASP A 72 -12.79 -16.58 -11.83
C ASP A 72 -11.66 -17.56 -12.16
N THR A 73 -11.36 -17.75 -13.45
CA THR A 73 -10.28 -18.61 -13.93
C THR A 73 -9.15 -17.83 -14.60
N LYS A 74 -7.95 -18.44 -14.64
CA LYS A 74 -6.80 -17.87 -15.37
C LYS A 74 -7.08 -17.79 -16.88
N ALA A 75 -7.77 -18.77 -17.45
CA ALA A 75 -8.07 -18.80 -18.88
C ALA A 75 -8.97 -17.64 -19.32
N GLU A 76 -10.03 -17.36 -18.54
CA GLU A 76 -10.88 -16.19 -18.78
C GLU A 76 -10.10 -14.88 -18.63
N LEU A 77 -9.21 -14.78 -17.62
CA LEU A 77 -8.35 -13.61 -17.45
C LEU A 77 -7.46 -13.37 -18.67
N GLN A 78 -6.86 -14.43 -19.22
CA GLN A 78 -6.04 -14.32 -20.42
C GLN A 78 -6.86 -13.90 -21.64
N ALA A 79 -8.11 -14.38 -21.76
CA ALA A 79 -9.00 -13.96 -22.84
C ALA A 79 -9.37 -12.46 -22.74
N GLU A 80 -9.67 -11.96 -21.53
CA GLU A 80 -9.92 -10.53 -21.31
C GLU A 80 -8.67 -9.67 -21.49
N LEU A 81 -7.50 -10.16 -21.06
CA LEU A 81 -6.22 -9.50 -21.30
C LEU A 81 -5.94 -9.37 -22.79
N GLN A 82 -6.18 -10.40 -23.59
CA GLN A 82 -6.01 -10.34 -25.04
C GLN A 82 -6.97 -9.34 -25.70
N LYS A 83 -8.23 -9.26 -25.22
CA LYS A 83 -9.17 -8.22 -25.68
C LYS A 83 -8.65 -6.82 -25.35
N MET A 84 -8.13 -6.64 -24.14
CA MET A 84 -7.53 -5.37 -23.72
C MET A 84 -6.32 -5.02 -24.59
N ARG A 85 -5.45 -5.99 -24.89
CA ARG A 85 -4.30 -5.82 -25.78
C ARG A 85 -4.75 -5.36 -27.16
N ASN A 86 -5.73 -6.04 -27.76
CA ASN A 86 -6.29 -5.66 -29.05
C ASN A 86 -6.86 -4.23 -29.06
N LYS A 87 -7.48 -3.80 -27.97
CA LYS A 87 -8.00 -2.43 -27.80
C LYS A 87 -6.89 -1.38 -27.78
N PHE A 88 -5.75 -1.67 -27.15
CA PHE A 88 -4.67 -0.69 -26.95
C PHE A 88 -3.54 -0.75 -27.98
N ILE A 89 -3.45 -1.82 -28.80
CA ILE A 89 -2.49 -1.92 -29.92
C ILE A 89 -2.44 -0.64 -30.79
N PRO A 90 -3.56 0.00 -31.18
CA PRO A 90 -3.50 1.23 -31.98
C PRO A 90 -2.72 2.36 -31.32
N PHE A 91 -2.80 2.50 -29.99
CA PHE A 91 -2.16 3.58 -29.24
C PHE A 91 -0.65 3.38 -29.02
N MET A 92 -0.15 2.15 -29.21
CA MET A 92 1.28 1.82 -29.15
C MET A 92 2.00 2.02 -30.49
N LYS A 93 1.29 2.38 -31.56
CA LYS A 93 1.90 2.66 -32.86
C LYS A 93 2.53 4.04 -32.86
N ASN A 94 3.63 4.18 -33.60
CA ASN A 94 4.25 5.47 -33.88
C ASN A 94 4.13 5.78 -35.38
N TYR A 95 3.31 6.77 -35.72
CA TYR A 95 3.06 7.28 -37.07
C TYR A 95 3.81 8.57 -37.38
N ALA A 96 4.44 9.20 -36.37
CA ALA A 96 5.23 10.39 -36.60
C ALA A 96 6.43 10.06 -37.51
N PRO A 97 6.82 10.97 -38.43
CA PRO A 97 8.02 10.80 -39.24
C PRO A 97 9.25 10.55 -38.37
N LYS A 98 10.26 9.83 -38.89
CA LYS A 98 11.52 9.68 -38.15
C LYS A 98 12.19 11.05 -37.99
N VAL A 99 12.60 11.38 -36.77
CA VAL A 99 13.43 12.56 -36.50
C VAL A 99 14.77 12.43 -37.23
N LYS A 100 15.32 13.57 -37.68
CA LYS A 100 16.65 13.62 -38.32
C LYS A 100 17.71 13.16 -37.31
N LYS A 101 18.65 12.32 -37.77
CA LYS A 101 19.76 11.84 -36.93
C LYS A 101 20.83 12.94 -36.83
N THR A 102 21.00 13.50 -35.64
CA THR A 102 22.01 14.54 -35.32
C THR A 102 22.97 14.10 -34.21
N ARG A 103 22.86 12.84 -33.78
CA ARG A 103 23.65 12.27 -32.69
C ARG A 103 24.11 10.87 -33.03
N ALA A 104 25.29 10.49 -32.54
CA ALA A 104 25.80 9.13 -32.64
C ALA A 104 25.97 8.52 -31.26
N ARG A 105 25.65 7.23 -31.11
CA ARG A 105 25.61 6.53 -29.81
C ARG A 105 26.45 5.26 -29.85
N LEU A 106 27.18 5.00 -28.76
CA LEU A 106 27.91 3.77 -28.49
C LEU A 106 27.43 3.17 -27.15
N ASP A 107 26.72 2.05 -27.22
CA ASP A 107 26.23 1.35 -26.03
C ASP A 107 27.34 0.63 -25.26
N LEU A 108 27.38 0.82 -23.94
CA LEU A 108 28.31 0.14 -23.04
C LEU A 108 27.55 -0.92 -22.24
N THR A 109 27.51 -2.15 -22.76
CA THR A 109 26.68 -3.24 -22.20
C THR A 109 27.45 -4.25 -21.36
N LYS A 110 28.79 -4.27 -21.46
CA LYS A 110 29.66 -5.17 -20.70
C LYS A 110 30.78 -4.40 -20.04
N PHE A 111 31.01 -4.65 -18.76
CA PHE A 111 32.04 -4.05 -17.94
C PHE A 111 32.87 -5.12 -17.23
N ASP A 112 34.11 -4.79 -16.94
CA ASP A 112 34.90 -5.47 -15.92
C ASP A 112 34.47 -4.89 -14.57
N TRP A 113 34.13 -5.72 -13.60
CA TRP A 113 33.62 -5.30 -12.29
C TRP A 113 34.35 -5.98 -11.16
N ARG A 114 34.49 -5.28 -10.02
CA ARG A 114 34.91 -5.89 -8.75
C ARG A 114 34.45 -5.07 -7.55
N LEU A 115 34.38 -5.73 -6.39
CA LEU A 115 34.29 -5.06 -5.09
C LEU A 115 35.63 -4.37 -4.77
N GLY A 116 35.53 -3.18 -4.17
CA GLY A 116 36.67 -2.42 -3.71
C GLY A 116 37.30 -3.04 -2.47
N THR A 117 38.62 -3.04 -2.42
CA THR A 117 39.44 -3.54 -1.32
C THR A 117 39.91 -2.40 -0.42
N ALA A 118 40.48 -2.73 0.75
CA ALA A 118 41.11 -1.74 1.62
C ALA A 118 42.31 -1.06 0.94
N GLU A 119 43.06 -1.78 0.10
CA GLU A 119 44.21 -1.25 -0.63
C GLU A 119 43.80 -0.21 -1.67
N ASP A 120 42.68 -0.44 -2.37
CA ASP A 120 42.16 0.51 -3.37
C ASP A 120 41.86 1.89 -2.76
N LYS A 121 41.55 1.95 -1.46
CA LYS A 121 41.33 3.21 -0.73
C LYS A 121 42.63 3.99 -0.48
N THR A 122 43.75 3.29 -0.39
CA THR A 122 45.08 3.90 -0.18
C THR A 122 45.80 4.17 -1.49
N ASP A 123 45.46 3.45 -2.56
CA ASP A 123 46.11 3.54 -3.87
C ASP A 123 45.10 3.30 -5.00
N PHE A 124 44.35 4.36 -5.34
CA PHE A 124 43.39 4.31 -6.44
C PHE A 124 44.04 4.14 -7.82
N SER A 125 45.34 4.43 -7.94
CA SER A 125 46.06 4.29 -9.22
C SER A 125 46.10 2.84 -9.72
N LYS A 126 46.08 1.87 -8.80
CA LYS A 126 45.93 0.44 -9.12
C LYS A 126 44.61 0.12 -9.80
N VAL A 127 43.50 0.75 -9.37
CA VAL A 127 42.19 0.59 -10.02
C VAL A 127 42.25 1.14 -11.45
N ILE A 128 42.85 2.32 -11.62
CA ILE A 128 43.04 2.97 -12.93
C ILE A 128 43.87 2.08 -13.87
N ALA A 129 44.96 1.49 -13.36
CA ALA A 129 45.81 0.58 -14.11
C ALA A 129 45.14 -0.76 -14.47
N GLY A 130 43.96 -1.06 -13.90
CA GLY A 130 43.26 -2.33 -14.09
C GLY A 130 43.82 -3.48 -13.24
N ASN A 131 44.58 -3.17 -12.18
CA ASN A 131 45.11 -4.19 -11.28
C ASN A 131 44.00 -4.82 -10.42
N GLY A 132 44.20 -6.07 -10.02
CA GLY A 132 43.26 -6.87 -9.22
C GLY A 132 42.48 -7.90 -10.04
N SER A 133 41.61 -8.66 -9.37
CA SER A 133 40.74 -9.65 -10.01
C SER A 133 39.41 -9.00 -10.41
N TRP A 134 39.12 -9.00 -11.71
CA TRP A 134 37.89 -8.46 -12.27
C TRP A 134 37.02 -9.58 -12.82
N GLU A 135 35.70 -9.47 -12.65
CA GLU A 135 34.71 -10.31 -13.30
C GLU A 135 34.00 -9.55 -14.42
N SER A 136 33.58 -10.24 -15.46
CA SER A 136 32.81 -9.61 -16.54
C SER A 136 31.32 -9.60 -16.18
N VAL A 137 30.71 -8.42 -16.11
CA VAL A 137 29.28 -8.24 -15.84
C VAL A 137 28.59 -7.55 -17.01
N SER A 138 27.29 -7.81 -17.15
CA SER A 138 26.44 -7.09 -18.10
C SER A 138 25.70 -5.97 -17.40
N VAL A 139 25.69 -4.78 -17.99
CA VAL A 139 24.87 -3.64 -17.54
C VAL A 139 23.58 -3.65 -18.35
N PRO A 140 22.38 -3.59 -17.72
CA PRO A 140 22.10 -3.40 -16.28
C PRO A 140 22.64 -4.44 -15.27
N HIS A 141 23.38 -3.98 -14.25
CA HIS A 141 23.92 -4.77 -13.15
C HIS A 141 23.46 -4.21 -11.79
N TYR A 142 22.82 -5.04 -10.96
CA TYR A 142 22.28 -4.65 -9.64
C TYR A 142 22.22 -5.84 -8.69
N GLY A 143 22.62 -5.64 -7.44
CA GLY A 143 22.57 -6.68 -6.42
C GLY A 143 23.19 -6.27 -5.09
N PRO A 144 23.53 -7.26 -4.24
CA PRO A 144 24.16 -7.04 -2.94
C PRO A 144 25.58 -6.47 -3.05
N PRO A 145 26.19 -6.00 -1.94
CA PRO A 145 25.66 -5.99 -0.57
C PRO A 145 24.71 -4.83 -0.27
N GLU A 146 23.86 -5.02 0.73
CA GLU A 146 23.21 -3.90 1.43
C GLU A 146 24.25 -3.18 2.30
N GLY A 147 24.08 -1.86 2.47
CA GLY A 147 24.95 -1.06 3.34
C GLY A 147 26.23 -0.58 2.67
N LYS A 148 27.26 -0.30 3.48
CA LYS A 148 28.50 0.32 3.00
C LYS A 148 29.33 -0.64 2.15
N ALA A 149 29.45 -0.32 0.87
CA ALA A 149 30.36 -0.98 -0.06
C ALA A 149 30.78 -0.03 -1.17
N THR A 150 31.92 -0.31 -1.78
CA THR A 150 32.40 0.37 -2.97
C THR A 150 32.60 -0.69 -4.04
N THR A 151 32.13 -0.42 -5.26
CA THR A 151 32.41 -1.26 -6.43
C THR A 151 33.02 -0.42 -7.53
N TYR A 152 33.80 -1.06 -8.39
CA TYR A 152 34.39 -0.44 -9.55
C TYR A 152 33.89 -1.13 -10.82
N TYR A 153 33.43 -0.36 -11.79
CA TYR A 153 33.17 -0.80 -13.15
C TYR A 153 34.25 -0.21 -14.05
N ARG A 154 34.88 -1.02 -14.88
CA ARG A 154 35.91 -0.61 -15.84
C ARG A 154 35.48 -1.02 -17.24
N LYS A 155 35.66 -0.11 -18.20
CA LYS A 155 35.39 -0.36 -19.61
C LYS A 155 36.39 0.35 -20.48
N GLU A 156 36.96 -0.38 -21.43
CA GLU A 156 37.68 0.22 -22.54
C GLU A 156 36.75 0.40 -23.73
N PHE A 157 36.87 1.54 -24.40
CA PHE A 157 36.05 1.88 -25.56
C PHE A 157 36.85 2.74 -26.55
N GLU A 158 36.41 2.74 -27.81
CA GLU A 158 36.90 3.63 -28.85
C GLU A 158 35.71 4.36 -29.47
N LEU A 159 35.89 5.62 -29.82
CA LEU A 159 34.86 6.35 -30.55
C LEU A 159 34.77 5.81 -31.98
N THR A 160 33.54 5.67 -32.48
CA THR A 160 33.33 5.27 -33.86
C THR A 160 33.73 6.39 -34.83
N PRO A 161 34.05 6.09 -36.10
CA PRO A 161 34.32 7.12 -37.11
C PRO A 161 33.19 8.15 -37.27
N GLU A 162 31.93 7.74 -37.04
CA GLU A 162 30.79 8.65 -37.03
C GLU A 162 30.85 9.63 -35.84
N MET A 163 31.16 9.12 -34.64
CA MET A 163 31.24 9.96 -33.43
C MET A 163 32.36 11.00 -33.51
N LEU A 164 33.47 10.67 -34.18
CA LEU A 164 34.61 11.58 -34.40
C LEU A 164 34.26 12.79 -35.28
N GLN A 165 33.10 12.79 -35.96
CA GLN A 165 32.62 13.94 -36.72
C GLN A 165 32.03 15.04 -35.82
N TYR A 166 31.69 14.71 -34.58
CA TYR A 166 31.10 15.63 -33.60
C TYR A 166 32.15 16.15 -32.63
N LYS A 167 32.01 17.41 -32.23
CA LYS A 167 32.96 18.08 -31.34
C LYS A 167 32.72 17.80 -29.86
N SER A 168 31.52 17.37 -29.46
CA SER A 168 31.20 17.10 -28.06
C SER A 168 30.81 15.63 -27.85
N GLN A 169 31.31 15.06 -26.76
CA GLN A 169 31.17 13.67 -26.38
C GLN A 169 30.72 13.58 -24.93
N PHE A 170 29.68 12.80 -24.66
CA PHE A 170 29.08 12.67 -23.33
C PHE A 170 29.04 11.21 -22.91
N VAL A 171 29.33 10.94 -21.64
CA VAL A 171 28.97 9.66 -21.01
C VAL A 171 27.61 9.81 -20.33
N HIS A 172 26.71 8.86 -20.57
CA HIS A 172 25.36 8.86 -20.03
C HIS A 172 25.12 7.66 -19.13
N PHE A 173 24.38 7.90 -18.05
CA PHE A 173 23.87 6.88 -17.16
C PHE A 173 22.37 7.10 -16.99
N LYS A 174 21.56 6.10 -17.31
CA LYS A 174 20.11 6.16 -17.04
C LYS A 174 19.77 5.96 -15.55
N GLY A 175 20.68 5.41 -14.76
CA GLY A 175 20.52 5.22 -13.31
C GLY A 175 21.64 4.40 -12.69
N VAL A 176 22.17 4.88 -11.57
CA VAL A 176 23.24 4.22 -10.79
C VAL A 176 22.89 4.28 -9.31
N ASP A 177 22.86 3.13 -8.63
CA ASP A 177 22.61 3.05 -7.20
C ASP A 177 23.93 2.86 -6.42
N TYR A 178 24.45 3.79 -5.62
CA TYR A 178 23.82 5.05 -5.21
C TYR A 178 24.63 6.33 -5.49
N TRP A 179 25.94 6.34 -5.21
CA TRP A 179 26.82 7.49 -5.49
C TRP A 179 27.86 7.09 -6.53
N ALA A 180 27.72 7.65 -7.73
CA ALA A 180 28.60 7.40 -8.86
C ALA A 180 29.70 8.46 -8.95
N LYS A 181 30.95 8.04 -9.10
CA LYS A 181 32.09 8.87 -9.49
C LYS A 181 32.66 8.35 -10.79
N VAL A 182 32.71 9.22 -11.81
CA VAL A 182 33.00 8.81 -13.18
C VAL A 182 34.38 9.32 -13.57
N PHE A 183 35.23 8.43 -14.09
CA PHE A 183 36.59 8.74 -14.50
C PHE A 183 36.81 8.36 -15.96
N ILE A 184 37.45 9.26 -16.71
CA ILE A 184 37.91 9.01 -18.09
C ILE A 184 39.42 9.16 -18.13
N ASN A 185 40.11 8.09 -18.55
CA ASN A 185 41.57 8.03 -18.62
C ASN A 185 42.27 8.49 -17.32
N GLY A 186 41.68 8.15 -16.17
CA GLY A 186 42.19 8.51 -14.84
C GLY A 186 41.74 9.87 -14.29
N ASN A 187 41.05 10.70 -15.08
CA ASN A 187 40.55 12.01 -14.64
C ASN A 187 39.10 11.90 -14.15
N LEU A 188 38.79 12.44 -12.97
CA LEU A 188 37.41 12.56 -12.47
C LEU A 188 36.65 13.58 -13.32
N VAL A 189 35.57 13.14 -13.98
CA VAL A 189 34.75 14.01 -14.84
C VAL A 189 33.52 14.56 -14.13
N GLY A 190 33.02 13.85 -13.11
CA GLY A 190 31.87 14.27 -12.33
C GLY A 190 31.37 13.21 -11.35
N GLU A 191 30.41 13.61 -10.52
CA GLU A 191 29.77 12.77 -9.53
C GLU A 191 28.25 12.95 -9.53
N HIS A 192 27.50 11.88 -9.23
CA HIS A 192 26.05 11.92 -9.10
C HIS A 192 25.59 11.08 -7.90
N THR A 193 24.69 11.64 -7.10
CA THR A 193 24.04 10.97 -5.97
C THR A 193 22.55 10.82 -6.27
N GLY A 194 22.00 9.64 -6.02
CA GLY A 194 20.60 9.31 -6.29
C GLY A 194 20.49 8.13 -7.25
N PHE A 195 19.52 7.22 -7.04
CA PHE A 195 19.44 6.00 -7.84
C PHE A 195 18.59 6.12 -9.10
N PHE A 196 17.56 6.97 -9.14
CA PHE A 196 16.58 6.94 -10.25
C PHE A 196 16.84 7.96 -11.34
N ALA A 197 17.55 9.05 -11.05
CA ALA A 197 17.73 10.15 -11.97
C ALA A 197 18.78 9.82 -13.05
N PRO A 198 18.48 10.04 -14.34
CA PRO A 198 19.48 9.97 -15.39
C PRO A 198 20.42 11.18 -15.29
N PHE A 199 21.70 10.96 -15.59
CA PHE A 199 22.73 12.01 -15.59
C PHE A 199 23.76 11.76 -16.69
N GLU A 200 24.47 12.82 -17.07
CA GLU A 200 25.48 12.82 -18.11
C GLU A 200 26.64 13.76 -17.75
N PHE A 201 27.81 13.49 -18.31
CA PHE A 201 28.98 14.37 -18.19
C PHE A 201 29.64 14.57 -19.55
N ASP A 202 30.04 15.80 -19.86
CA ASP A 202 30.90 16.09 -21.00
C ASP A 202 32.29 15.49 -20.75
N ILE A 203 32.67 14.53 -21.60
CA ILE A 203 33.95 13.82 -21.53
C ILE A 203 34.96 14.31 -22.57
N THR A 204 34.58 15.26 -23.43
CA THR A 204 35.34 15.67 -24.62
C THR A 204 36.80 15.96 -24.31
N LYS A 205 37.04 16.80 -23.28
CA LYS A 205 38.40 17.25 -22.90
C LYS A 205 39.28 16.18 -22.25
N TYR A 206 38.73 15.01 -21.93
CA TYR A 206 39.43 13.92 -21.25
C TYR A 206 39.76 12.75 -22.17
N LEU A 207 39.27 12.78 -23.42
CA LEU A 207 39.49 11.74 -24.40
C LEU A 207 40.86 11.84 -25.06
N LYS A 208 41.39 10.70 -25.48
CA LYS A 208 42.60 10.59 -26.31
C LYS A 208 42.29 9.84 -27.61
N PRO A 209 43.11 10.01 -28.67
CA PRO A 209 42.94 9.24 -29.89
C PRO A 209 42.97 7.72 -29.64
N GLY A 210 42.08 6.99 -30.33
CA GLY A 210 41.95 5.54 -30.19
C GLY A 210 41.31 5.10 -28.87
N LYS A 211 41.99 4.23 -28.14
CA LYS A 211 41.47 3.54 -26.96
C LYS A 211 41.38 4.42 -25.73
N ASN A 212 40.19 4.49 -25.13
CA ASN A 212 39.89 5.24 -23.91
C ASN A 212 39.44 4.28 -22.80
N THR A 213 39.65 4.66 -21.54
CA THR A 213 39.21 3.89 -20.37
C THR A 213 38.18 4.69 -19.57
N LEU A 214 37.01 4.11 -19.36
CA LEU A 214 35.99 4.55 -18.41
C LEU A 214 36.10 3.73 -17.13
N ILE A 215 36.13 4.41 -15.99
CA ILE A 215 35.95 3.80 -14.67
C ILE A 215 34.78 4.48 -13.98
N VAL A 216 33.91 3.68 -13.37
CA VAL A 216 32.82 4.16 -12.52
C VAL A 216 33.00 3.55 -11.15
N GLN A 217 33.34 4.38 -10.18
CA GLN A 217 33.26 4.00 -8.77
C GLN A 217 31.82 4.20 -8.32
N VAL A 218 31.23 3.17 -7.73
CA VAL A 218 29.88 3.22 -7.16
C VAL A 218 29.98 2.94 -5.67
N ASP A 219 29.67 3.96 -4.87
CA ASP A 219 29.62 3.88 -3.41
C ASP A 219 28.17 3.66 -2.95
N ASN A 220 27.97 2.68 -2.07
CA ASN A 220 26.70 2.39 -1.39
C ASN A 220 26.80 2.75 0.10
N ASP A 221 25.65 2.98 0.73
CA ASP A 221 25.55 3.21 2.18
C ASP A 221 24.26 2.57 2.70
N TYR A 222 24.14 2.48 4.02
CA TYR A 222 22.88 2.12 4.67
C TYR A 222 21.83 3.19 4.36
N THR A 223 20.57 2.77 4.23
CA THR A 223 19.44 3.69 3.98
C THR A 223 19.22 4.64 5.17
N THR A 224 18.42 5.69 4.96
CA THR A 224 18.01 6.61 6.04
C THR A 224 17.16 5.95 7.13
N LEU A 225 16.57 4.79 6.85
CA LEU A 225 15.89 3.93 7.84
C LEU A 225 16.82 2.91 8.49
N GLY A 226 17.93 2.63 7.81
CA GLY A 226 18.89 1.62 8.16
C GLY A 226 18.53 0.20 7.72
N SER A 227 19.57 -0.63 7.68
CA SER A 227 19.50 -2.07 7.46
C SER A 227 20.28 -2.78 8.56
N PHE A 228 20.05 -4.08 8.72
CA PHE A 228 20.89 -4.91 9.58
C PHE A 228 22.18 -5.28 8.84
N ASP A 229 23.32 -5.21 9.52
CA ASP A 229 24.58 -5.72 8.99
C ASP A 229 24.69 -7.25 9.14
N GLY A 230 25.77 -7.85 8.64
CA GLY A 230 26.03 -9.29 8.78
C GLY A 230 26.18 -9.78 10.23
N GLY A 231 26.31 -8.86 11.20
CA GLY A 231 26.33 -9.13 12.64
C GLY A 231 24.97 -8.93 13.33
N ASN A 232 23.90 -8.66 12.55
CA ASN A 232 22.55 -8.39 13.02
C ASN A 232 22.43 -7.09 13.85
N GLU A 233 23.33 -6.13 13.67
CA GLU A 233 23.21 -4.79 14.23
C GLU A 233 22.53 -3.85 13.22
N ARG A 234 21.52 -3.08 13.66
CA ARG A 234 20.88 -2.07 12.81
C ARG A 234 21.82 -0.89 12.61
N LYS A 235 22.18 -0.60 11.36
CA LYS A 235 23.00 0.55 10.94
C LYS A 235 22.16 1.48 10.08
N ILE A 236 22.24 2.78 10.33
CA ILE A 236 21.51 3.83 9.59
C ILE A 236 22.51 4.74 8.89
N GLY A 237 22.36 4.95 7.59
CA GLY A 237 23.29 5.72 6.74
C GLY A 237 22.67 6.96 6.14
N ASN A 238 23.17 7.39 4.97
CA ASN A 238 22.77 8.59 4.23
C ASN A 238 22.08 8.30 2.89
N LYS A 239 21.93 7.03 2.51
CA LYS A 239 21.30 6.67 1.22
C LYS A 239 19.80 7.00 1.27
N ILE A 240 19.37 7.97 0.45
CA ILE A 240 17.95 8.28 0.24
C ILE A 240 17.36 7.17 -0.64
N TYR A 241 16.84 6.16 0.03
CA TYR A 241 16.19 5.02 -0.55
C TYR A 241 15.17 4.56 0.46
N ALA A 242 13.94 4.37 0.00
CA ALA A 242 12.86 3.93 0.85
C ALA A 242 13.08 2.45 1.24
N ALA A 243 12.06 1.81 1.81
CA ALA A 243 12.23 0.45 2.27
C ALA A 243 12.16 -0.59 1.13
N SER A 244 11.75 -0.18 -0.09
CA SER A 244 11.57 -1.06 -1.26
C SER A 244 12.15 -0.50 -2.57
N GLY A 245 12.57 -1.41 -3.44
CA GLY A 245 13.48 -1.17 -4.57
C GLY A 245 13.35 -2.16 -5.72
N LEU A 246 14.46 -2.52 -6.38
CA LEU A 246 14.47 -3.58 -7.41
C LEU A 246 14.51 -5.00 -6.81
N GLY A 247 15.22 -5.19 -5.70
CA GLY A 247 15.55 -6.52 -5.17
C GLY A 247 16.37 -7.38 -6.14
N TRP A 248 16.62 -8.62 -5.73
CA TRP A 248 17.34 -9.63 -6.53
C TRP A 248 16.86 -11.03 -6.15
N ASP A 249 17.26 -12.03 -6.93
CA ASP A 249 16.83 -13.41 -6.76
C ASP A 249 17.58 -14.08 -5.58
N ASP A 250 17.15 -13.80 -4.36
CA ASP A 250 17.65 -14.44 -3.15
C ASP A 250 16.52 -14.65 -2.13
N PRO A 251 16.24 -15.90 -1.70
CA PRO A 251 15.12 -16.21 -0.80
C PRO A 251 15.25 -15.67 0.61
N LYS A 252 16.45 -15.30 1.08
CA LYS A 252 16.68 -14.83 2.46
C LYS A 252 16.71 -13.32 2.53
N LEU A 253 17.39 -12.70 1.58
CA LEU A 253 17.65 -11.26 1.55
C LEU A 253 16.87 -10.58 0.43
N GLY A 254 16.95 -11.09 -0.80
CA GLY A 254 16.56 -10.38 -2.02
C GLY A 254 15.07 -10.37 -2.37
N TRP A 255 14.32 -11.42 -2.00
CA TRP A 255 12.91 -11.55 -2.36
C TRP A 255 11.99 -10.67 -1.50
N HIS A 256 12.35 -10.43 -0.24
CA HIS A 256 11.48 -9.73 0.69
C HIS A 256 11.68 -8.23 0.62
N HIS A 257 10.60 -7.51 0.32
CA HIS A 257 10.57 -6.04 0.35
C HIS A 257 11.47 -5.37 -0.70
N CYS A 258 12.00 -6.12 -1.68
CA CYS A 258 12.87 -5.60 -2.74
C CYS A 258 14.00 -4.69 -2.19
N PRO A 259 14.96 -5.21 -1.42
CA PRO A 259 15.95 -4.40 -0.69
C PRO A 259 16.83 -3.49 -1.57
N ALA A 260 17.44 -2.52 -0.90
CA ALA A 260 18.33 -1.51 -1.46
C ALA A 260 19.77 -2.03 -1.65
N GLY A 261 20.06 -2.55 -2.84
CA GLY A 261 21.38 -3.03 -3.27
C GLY A 261 22.25 -1.89 -3.81
N MET A 262 23.05 -2.18 -4.84
CA MET A 262 23.85 -1.19 -5.57
C MET A 262 24.18 -1.65 -7.00
N GLY A 263 24.55 -0.70 -7.86
CA GLY A 263 25.09 -0.97 -9.20
C GLY A 263 24.58 -0.02 -10.30
N ILE A 264 25.13 -0.18 -11.50
CA ILE A 264 24.65 0.50 -12.72
C ILE A 264 23.46 -0.30 -13.25
N TYR A 265 22.27 -0.03 -12.74
CA TYR A 265 21.08 -0.86 -12.99
C TYR A 265 20.22 -0.42 -14.19
N GLN A 266 20.65 0.61 -14.91
CA GLN A 266 20.07 1.00 -16.20
C GLN A 266 21.16 1.17 -17.27
N ASP A 267 20.78 1.49 -18.51
CA ASP A 267 21.72 1.63 -19.63
C ASP A 267 22.82 2.67 -19.34
N CYS A 268 24.01 2.38 -19.87
CA CYS A 268 25.17 3.26 -19.91
C CYS A 268 25.67 3.34 -21.37
N TYR A 269 25.96 4.54 -21.86
CA TYR A 269 26.40 4.74 -23.24
C TYR A 269 27.22 6.03 -23.43
N ILE A 270 27.97 6.11 -24.52
CA ILE A 270 28.61 7.35 -24.99
C ILE A 270 27.75 7.94 -26.11
N GLU A 271 27.52 9.25 -26.08
CA GLU A 271 26.81 10.00 -27.12
C GLU A 271 27.69 11.12 -27.68
N ALA A 272 27.71 11.24 -29.00
CA ALA A 272 28.37 12.31 -29.73
C ALA A 272 27.31 13.23 -30.35
N ARG A 273 27.46 14.55 -30.16
CA ARG A 273 26.52 15.57 -30.66
C ARG A 273 27.20 16.93 -30.85
N ASP A 274 26.54 17.87 -31.50
CA ASP A 274 27.06 19.23 -31.69
C ASP A 274 27.17 19.98 -30.34
N PRO A 275 28.19 20.85 -30.14
CA PRO A 275 28.26 21.73 -28.97
C PRO A 275 27.02 22.60 -28.76
N LEU A 276 26.30 22.95 -29.83
CA LEU A 276 25.01 23.65 -29.80
C LEU A 276 23.86 22.64 -29.96
N HIS A 277 23.30 22.18 -28.85
CA HIS A 277 22.32 21.08 -28.83
C HIS A 277 21.18 21.28 -27.84
N ILE A 278 20.15 20.46 -27.98
CA ILE A 278 19.00 20.40 -27.08
C ILE A 278 19.38 19.53 -25.86
N ASN A 279 19.39 20.12 -24.68
CA ASN A 279 19.51 19.39 -23.42
C ASN A 279 18.18 18.74 -23.04
N ASP A 280 17.14 19.57 -22.93
CA ASP A 280 15.83 19.15 -22.46
C ASP A 280 14.67 19.84 -23.21
N VAL A 281 13.55 19.12 -23.30
CA VAL A 281 12.29 19.61 -23.86
C VAL A 281 11.17 19.15 -22.94
N PHE A 282 10.41 20.09 -22.40
CA PHE A 282 9.16 19.81 -21.68
C PHE A 282 8.00 20.47 -22.41
N VAL A 283 6.98 19.69 -22.75
CA VAL A 283 5.77 20.21 -23.40
C VAL A 283 4.63 20.24 -22.38
N ARG A 284 4.30 21.45 -21.92
CA ARG A 284 3.23 21.68 -20.95
C ARG A 284 1.89 21.89 -21.67
N PRO A 285 0.89 20.99 -21.53
CA PRO A 285 -0.41 21.14 -22.15
C PRO A 285 -1.27 22.21 -21.45
N MET A 286 -1.81 23.16 -22.21
CA MET A 286 -2.67 24.25 -21.73
C MET A 286 -4.08 24.11 -22.35
N LEU A 287 -4.90 23.20 -21.79
CA LEU A 287 -6.21 22.86 -22.35
C LEU A 287 -7.18 24.04 -22.41
N ASP A 288 -7.14 24.95 -21.43
CA ASP A 288 -7.97 26.15 -21.36
C ASP A 288 -7.68 27.15 -22.49
N LYS A 289 -6.47 27.10 -23.06
CA LYS A 289 -6.02 27.97 -24.15
C LYS A 289 -5.96 27.29 -25.50
N ASN A 290 -6.17 25.97 -25.57
CA ASN A 290 -5.90 25.15 -26.77
C ASN A 290 -4.45 25.32 -27.27
N GLU A 291 -3.50 25.34 -26.35
CA GLU A 291 -2.08 25.56 -26.63
C GLU A 291 -1.20 24.52 -25.93
N ALA A 292 0.04 24.39 -26.38
CA ALA A 292 1.11 23.72 -25.66
C ALA A 292 2.29 24.70 -25.48
N GLU A 293 2.75 24.84 -24.24
CA GLU A 293 3.91 25.65 -23.90
C GLU A 293 5.16 24.75 -23.89
N VAL A 294 6.08 24.99 -24.82
CA VAL A 294 7.33 24.24 -25.00
C VAL A 294 8.44 24.92 -24.23
N TRP A 295 8.94 24.25 -23.20
CA TRP A 295 10.08 24.68 -22.39
C TRP A 295 11.32 23.97 -22.90
N LEU A 296 12.35 24.74 -23.24
CA LEU A 296 13.57 24.24 -23.87
C LEU A 296 14.78 24.61 -23.04
N GLU A 297 15.69 23.66 -22.93
CA GLU A 297 17.06 23.87 -22.48
C GLU A 297 17.99 23.64 -23.67
N ILE A 298 18.65 24.70 -24.13
CA ILE A 298 19.61 24.66 -25.22
C ILE A 298 21.00 24.88 -24.65
N ASN A 299 21.88 23.90 -24.81
CA ASN A 299 23.27 24.05 -24.44
C ASN A 299 24.06 24.67 -25.58
N ASN A 300 24.97 25.59 -25.26
CA ASN A 300 26.00 26.07 -26.16
C ASN A 300 27.36 25.88 -25.50
N TYR A 301 28.17 24.94 -26.02
CA TYR A 301 29.56 24.75 -25.57
C TYR A 301 30.60 25.34 -26.52
N TYR A 302 30.19 26.26 -27.41
CA TYR A 302 31.11 27.17 -28.06
C TYR A 302 31.49 28.31 -27.10
N GLU A 303 32.70 28.87 -27.24
CA GLU A 303 33.19 29.96 -26.36
C GLU A 303 32.43 31.28 -26.58
N ASP A 304 31.82 31.46 -27.76
CA ASP A 304 31.10 32.65 -28.15
C ASP A 304 29.57 32.46 -28.12
N PHE A 305 28.87 33.60 -28.01
CA PHE A 305 27.41 33.63 -28.10
C PHE A 305 26.94 33.21 -29.50
N LYS A 306 25.93 32.33 -29.56
CA LYS A 306 25.35 31.87 -30.83
C LYS A 306 23.95 32.39 -31.07
N ASN A 307 23.74 32.93 -32.27
CA ASN A 307 22.38 33.11 -32.80
C ASN A 307 21.84 31.74 -33.22
N ILE A 308 20.57 31.49 -32.90
CA ILE A 308 19.90 30.26 -33.31
C ILE A 308 18.55 30.57 -33.95
N LYS A 309 18.07 29.59 -34.71
CA LYS A 309 16.67 29.45 -35.10
C LYS A 309 16.17 28.10 -34.62
N LEU A 310 14.97 28.08 -34.07
CA LEU A 310 14.27 26.83 -33.75
C LEU A 310 13.30 26.50 -34.87
N ARG A 311 13.14 25.22 -35.20
CA ARG A 311 12.07 24.73 -36.07
C ARG A 311 11.29 23.63 -35.38
N PHE A 312 9.98 23.80 -35.30
CA PHE A 312 9.06 22.86 -34.67
C PHE A 312 8.23 22.12 -35.72
N ASN A 313 8.13 20.79 -35.54
CA ASN A 313 7.19 19.95 -36.27
C ASN A 313 6.35 19.16 -35.25
N LEU A 314 5.04 19.25 -35.33
CA LEU A 314 4.11 18.60 -34.41
C LEU A 314 3.26 17.57 -35.17
N TYR A 315 3.32 16.32 -34.71
CA TYR A 315 2.61 15.19 -35.30
C TYR A 315 1.74 14.50 -34.27
N GLY A 316 0.70 13.82 -34.74
CA GLY A 316 0.09 12.74 -33.97
C GLY A 316 1.11 11.60 -33.85
N GLN A 317 1.48 11.20 -32.64
CA GLN A 317 2.39 10.07 -32.44
C GLN A 317 1.66 8.77 -32.75
N ASN A 318 0.51 8.54 -32.13
CA ASN A 318 -0.26 7.30 -32.30
C ASN A 318 -1.52 7.45 -33.17
N PHE A 319 -1.60 8.55 -33.93
CA PHE A 319 -2.60 8.77 -34.97
C PHE A 319 -1.97 9.51 -36.16
N LYS A 320 -2.50 9.28 -37.37
CA LYS A 320 -1.93 9.84 -38.60
C LYS A 320 -2.39 11.28 -38.82
N GLU A 321 -1.63 12.24 -38.33
CA GLU A 321 -1.92 13.66 -38.51
C GLU A 321 -0.63 14.49 -38.41
N THR A 322 -0.50 15.49 -39.29
CA THR A 322 0.52 16.53 -39.20
C THR A 322 -0.18 17.79 -38.75
N ILE A 323 0.08 18.23 -37.52
CA ILE A 323 -0.55 19.40 -36.92
C ILE A 323 0.21 20.65 -37.32
N ILE A 324 1.55 20.62 -37.18
CA ILE A 324 2.45 21.70 -37.57
C ILE A 324 3.63 21.14 -38.31
N LYS A 325 4.04 21.83 -39.37
CA LYS A 325 5.22 21.51 -40.14
C LYS A 325 6.05 22.77 -40.38
N ASP A 326 7.35 22.66 -40.15
CA ASP A 326 8.35 23.70 -40.41
C ASP A 326 8.05 25.06 -39.74
N LEU A 327 7.47 25.08 -38.53
CA LEU A 327 7.24 26.32 -37.78
C LEU A 327 8.57 26.86 -37.26
N GLU A 328 9.04 27.94 -37.88
CA GLU A 328 10.29 28.59 -37.49
C GLU A 328 10.07 29.64 -36.39
N TYR A 329 10.97 29.65 -35.41
CA TYR A 329 10.99 30.61 -34.32
C TYR A 329 12.41 31.15 -34.11
N ILE A 330 12.55 32.47 -34.12
CA ILE A 330 13.80 33.15 -33.77
C ILE A 330 13.64 33.66 -32.33
N PRO A 331 14.47 33.22 -31.38
CA PRO A 331 14.42 33.70 -30.00
C PRO A 331 14.62 35.21 -29.91
N MET A 332 13.68 35.89 -29.26
CA MET A 332 13.67 37.36 -29.08
C MET A 332 13.35 37.71 -27.63
N THR A 333 13.89 38.85 -27.16
CA THR A 333 13.56 39.45 -25.87
C THR A 333 13.27 40.94 -26.04
N THR A 334 12.82 41.58 -24.97
CA THR A 334 12.61 43.03 -24.87
C THR A 334 13.29 43.52 -23.60
N TYR A 335 14.04 44.62 -23.67
CA TYR A 335 14.56 45.25 -22.45
C TYR A 335 13.39 45.85 -21.67
N ILE A 336 13.20 45.40 -20.44
CA ILE A 336 12.12 45.87 -19.56
C ILE A 336 12.77 46.74 -18.47
N PRO A 337 12.30 47.98 -18.25
CA PRO A 337 12.80 48.82 -17.16
C PRO A 337 12.55 48.14 -15.81
N GLY A 338 13.58 48.12 -14.97
CA GLY A 338 13.44 47.64 -13.59
C GLY A 338 12.60 48.61 -12.75
N VAL A 339 11.74 48.08 -11.87
CA VAL A 339 10.99 48.91 -10.92
C VAL A 339 12.00 49.58 -9.97
N GLY A 340 12.08 50.92 -10.02
CA GLY A 340 13.04 51.71 -9.25
C GLY A 340 14.36 52.02 -9.97
N ASP A 341 14.54 51.54 -11.21
CA ASP A 341 15.65 51.92 -12.08
C ASP A 341 15.30 53.18 -12.89
N LEU A 342 16.32 53.93 -13.32
CA LEU A 342 16.12 55.00 -14.30
C LEU A 342 15.88 54.38 -15.68
N ALA A 343 14.99 54.98 -16.47
CA ALA A 343 14.74 54.54 -17.84
C ALA A 343 16.05 54.60 -18.66
N LYS A 344 16.45 53.45 -19.20
CA LYS A 344 17.63 53.30 -20.06
C LYS A 344 17.22 53.52 -21.51
N PRO A 345 18.13 54.01 -22.39
CA PRO A 345 17.83 54.17 -23.82
C PRO A 345 17.41 52.87 -24.54
N GLN A 346 17.69 51.74 -23.91
CA GLN A 346 17.43 50.40 -24.43
C GLN A 346 16.02 49.92 -24.10
N ASP A 347 15.36 50.52 -23.11
CA ASP A 347 14.08 50.04 -22.58
C ASP A 347 13.01 50.07 -23.69
N GLY A 348 12.27 48.97 -23.80
CA GLY A 348 11.30 48.75 -24.87
C GLY A 348 11.89 48.28 -26.20
N LEU A 349 13.22 48.29 -26.39
CA LEU A 349 13.84 47.74 -27.60
C LEU A 349 13.78 46.22 -27.59
N LYS A 350 13.46 45.63 -28.75
CA LYS A 350 13.54 44.19 -28.99
C LYS A 350 14.94 43.81 -29.46
N SER A 351 15.46 42.69 -28.95
CA SER A 351 16.74 42.12 -29.38
C SER A 351 16.64 40.61 -29.54
N ARG A 352 17.55 40.01 -30.33
CA ARG A 352 17.67 38.55 -30.42
C ARG A 352 18.22 38.00 -29.12
N LEU A 353 17.65 36.90 -28.65
CA LEU A 353 18.22 36.11 -27.56
C LEU A 353 19.33 35.23 -28.12
N MET A 354 20.56 35.55 -27.76
CA MET A 354 21.74 34.76 -28.13
C MET A 354 22.00 33.70 -27.06
N MET A 355 22.41 32.50 -27.49
CA MET A 355 22.75 31.41 -26.57
C MET A 355 24.16 31.63 -26.03
N GLY A 356 24.29 31.90 -24.73
CA GLY A 356 25.56 32.01 -24.03
C GLY A 356 26.14 30.63 -23.68
N TYR A 357 27.38 30.60 -23.17
CA TYR A 357 28.02 29.35 -22.76
C TYR A 357 27.17 28.58 -21.73
N GLU A 358 27.13 27.25 -21.85
CA GLU A 358 26.29 26.32 -21.08
C GLU A 358 24.78 26.41 -21.39
N THR A 359 23.92 26.19 -20.40
CA THR A 359 22.48 26.00 -20.56
C THR A 359 21.73 27.33 -20.68
N ASN A 360 20.90 27.42 -21.72
CA ASN A 360 20.02 28.55 -22.00
C ASN A 360 18.56 28.10 -21.97
N TYR A 361 17.68 28.90 -21.36
CA TYR A 361 16.26 28.56 -21.17
C TYR A 361 15.37 29.35 -22.12
N LEU A 362 14.47 28.66 -22.83
CA LEU A 362 13.48 29.28 -23.71
C LEU A 362 12.09 28.71 -23.43
N LYS A 363 11.06 29.55 -23.61
CA LYS A 363 9.65 29.13 -23.61
C LYS A 363 8.98 29.61 -24.89
N VAL A 364 8.33 28.69 -25.60
CA VAL A 364 7.61 28.98 -26.84
C VAL A 364 6.22 28.36 -26.75
N THR A 365 5.18 29.13 -27.09
CA THR A 365 3.81 28.62 -27.15
C THR A 365 3.46 28.21 -28.57
N ILE A 366 2.79 27.06 -28.69
CA ILE A 366 2.34 26.50 -29.96
C ILE A 366 0.83 26.22 -29.88
N PRO A 367 0.00 26.73 -30.81
CA PRO A 367 -1.43 26.43 -30.82
C PRO A 367 -1.71 24.98 -31.24
N ILE A 368 -2.69 24.35 -30.60
CA ILE A 368 -3.20 23.02 -30.93
C ILE A 368 -4.73 23.08 -30.92
N GLU A 369 -5.31 23.40 -32.07
CA GLU A 369 -6.75 23.51 -32.22
C GLU A 369 -7.44 22.15 -32.08
N SER A 370 -8.53 22.09 -31.30
CA SER A 370 -9.35 20.88 -31.10
C SER A 370 -8.52 19.62 -30.73
N PRO A 371 -7.76 19.66 -29.61
CA PRO A 371 -6.83 18.59 -29.28
C PRO A 371 -7.54 17.27 -28.99
N ARG A 372 -6.96 16.15 -29.44
CA ARG A 372 -7.35 14.82 -29.00
C ARG A 372 -6.80 14.58 -27.60
N LEU A 373 -7.71 14.41 -26.64
CA LEU A 373 -7.33 14.35 -25.23
C LEU A 373 -6.74 12.99 -24.85
N TRP A 374 -5.69 13.01 -24.05
CA TRP A 374 -5.19 11.83 -23.35
C TRP A 374 -6.08 11.54 -22.13
N ASN A 375 -6.50 10.28 -21.97
CA ASN A 375 -7.17 9.76 -20.78
C ASN A 375 -7.01 8.23 -20.71
N ASN A 376 -7.62 7.59 -19.69
CA ASN A 376 -7.50 6.14 -19.51
C ASN A 376 -8.09 5.28 -20.64
N GLU A 377 -9.02 5.79 -21.43
CA GLU A 377 -9.71 5.04 -22.49
C GLU A 377 -9.15 5.35 -23.87
N THR A 378 -8.76 6.60 -24.11
CA THR A 378 -8.19 7.09 -25.36
C THR A 378 -6.89 7.84 -25.10
N PRO A 379 -5.76 7.13 -24.91
CA PRO A 379 -4.46 7.75 -24.63
C PRO A 379 -3.81 8.31 -25.90
N TRP A 380 -4.39 9.36 -26.48
CA TRP A 380 -3.81 10.03 -27.64
C TRP A 380 -2.49 10.71 -27.26
N LEU A 381 -1.46 10.46 -28.06
CA LEU A 381 -0.12 11.02 -27.87
C LEU A 381 0.28 11.84 -29.10
N TYR A 382 0.93 12.96 -28.84
CA TYR A 382 1.55 13.84 -29.81
C TYR A 382 3.06 13.66 -29.76
N GLN A 383 3.75 13.96 -30.85
CA GLN A 383 5.20 14.04 -30.92
C GLN A 383 5.63 15.41 -31.44
N LEU A 384 6.33 16.18 -30.61
CA LEU A 384 7.01 17.39 -31.00
C LEU A 384 8.44 17.05 -31.41
N GLN A 385 8.81 17.38 -32.65
CA GLN A 385 10.18 17.34 -33.12
C GLN A 385 10.72 18.76 -33.15
N THR A 386 11.70 19.02 -32.30
CA THR A 386 12.39 20.31 -32.20
C THR A 386 13.73 20.21 -32.90
N GLU A 387 13.99 21.11 -33.83
CA GLU A 387 15.26 21.27 -34.54
C GLU A 387 15.93 22.59 -34.11
N VAL A 388 17.23 22.56 -33.83
CA VAL A 388 18.07 23.74 -33.61
C VAL A 388 18.89 23.98 -34.88
N LEU A 389 18.80 25.19 -35.42
CA LEU A 389 19.58 25.64 -36.55
C LEU A 389 20.52 26.77 -36.14
N ASP A 390 21.74 26.75 -36.68
CA ASP A 390 22.70 27.84 -36.53
C ASP A 390 22.30 29.08 -37.36
N GLU A 391 23.12 30.13 -37.27
CA GLU A 391 22.90 31.39 -38.00
C GLU A 391 22.94 31.25 -39.53
N ASN A 392 23.58 30.20 -40.05
CA ASN A 392 23.68 29.89 -41.46
C ASN A 392 22.53 28.98 -41.94
N GLY A 393 21.67 28.53 -41.02
CA GLY A 393 20.56 27.62 -41.30
C GLY A 393 20.96 26.14 -41.35
N ASN A 394 22.14 25.78 -40.84
CA ASN A 394 22.54 24.38 -40.70
C ASN A 394 21.88 23.76 -39.46
N LEU A 395 21.41 22.53 -39.58
CA LEU A 395 20.86 21.77 -38.46
C LEU A 395 21.99 21.31 -37.53
N THR A 396 21.99 21.76 -36.28
CA THR A 396 22.97 21.33 -35.27
C THR A 396 22.44 20.19 -34.42
N ASP A 397 21.15 20.20 -34.09
CA ASP A 397 20.53 19.12 -33.31
C ASP A 397 19.02 18.98 -33.56
N ALA A 398 18.50 17.78 -33.36
CA ALA A 398 17.08 17.47 -33.46
C ALA A 398 16.66 16.46 -32.37
N LYS A 399 15.57 16.75 -31.66
CA LYS A 399 15.03 15.90 -30.59
C LYS A 399 13.53 15.70 -30.77
N ALA A 400 13.08 14.46 -30.62
CA ALA A 400 11.66 14.12 -30.54
C ALA A 400 11.25 14.02 -29.05
N THR A 401 10.08 14.55 -28.72
CA THR A 401 9.50 14.49 -27.37
C THR A 401 8.01 14.22 -27.51
N HIS A 402 7.54 13.16 -26.84
CA HIS A 402 6.12 12.86 -26.79
C HIS A 402 5.45 13.53 -25.61
N PHE A 403 4.16 13.82 -25.76
CA PHE A 403 3.30 14.35 -24.70
C PHE A 403 1.83 14.00 -24.98
N GLY A 404 0.97 14.19 -24.00
CA GLY A 404 -0.48 14.05 -24.15
C GLY A 404 -1.21 15.33 -23.76
N MET A 405 -2.19 15.73 -24.56
CA MET A 405 -3.06 16.86 -24.20
C MET A 405 -4.04 16.41 -23.12
N ARG A 406 -3.80 16.81 -21.86
CA ARG A 406 -4.67 16.52 -20.72
C ARG A 406 -4.50 17.56 -19.63
N SER A 407 -5.49 17.69 -18.75
CA SER A 407 -5.35 18.38 -17.45
C SER A 407 -5.64 17.41 -16.30
N PHE A 408 -4.84 17.43 -15.24
CA PHE A 408 -5.18 16.76 -13.98
C PHE A 408 -5.08 17.76 -12.85
N THR A 409 -6.15 17.94 -12.08
CA THR A 409 -6.22 18.97 -11.03
C THR A 409 -6.84 18.42 -9.76
N GLN A 410 -6.51 19.04 -8.64
CA GLN A 410 -7.16 18.83 -7.35
C GLN A 410 -7.70 20.16 -6.84
N ASP A 411 -8.97 20.19 -6.48
CA ASP A 411 -9.59 21.36 -5.88
C ASP A 411 -9.11 21.51 -4.43
N THR A 412 -8.41 22.61 -4.16
CA THR A 412 -7.89 22.96 -2.84
C THR A 412 -8.63 24.15 -2.21
N ILE A 413 -9.71 24.61 -2.85
CA ILE A 413 -10.45 25.83 -2.49
C ILE A 413 -11.84 25.46 -1.93
N SER A 414 -12.63 24.66 -2.66
CA SER A 414 -14.01 24.32 -2.26
C SER A 414 -14.06 23.51 -0.97
N ILE A 415 -15.18 23.55 -0.26
CA ILE A 415 -15.41 22.74 0.94
C ILE A 415 -16.46 21.67 0.63
N PRO A 416 -16.14 20.36 0.79
CA PRO A 416 -14.83 19.81 1.14
C PRO A 416 -13.78 19.92 0.01
N LYS A 417 -12.51 20.11 0.38
CA LYS A 417 -11.32 20.14 -0.49
C LYS A 417 -10.89 18.73 -0.87
N GLY A 418 -10.08 18.60 -1.91
CA GLY A 418 -9.41 17.36 -2.30
C GLY A 418 -10.07 16.60 -3.46
N GLN A 419 -11.19 17.11 -4.01
CA GLN A 419 -11.82 16.56 -5.21
C GLN A 419 -10.85 16.61 -6.38
N MET A 420 -10.72 15.51 -7.12
CA MET A 420 -9.83 15.41 -8.28
C MET A 420 -10.60 15.45 -9.59
N TYR A 421 -9.93 15.94 -10.63
CA TYR A 421 -10.48 16.05 -11.98
C TYR A 421 -9.46 15.61 -13.03
N LEU A 422 -9.93 14.86 -14.04
CA LEU A 422 -9.19 14.55 -15.27
C LEU A 422 -9.95 15.19 -16.43
N ASN A 423 -9.31 16.11 -17.15
CA ASN A 423 -9.90 16.84 -18.27
C ASN A 423 -11.22 17.56 -17.91
N GLY A 424 -11.32 18.08 -16.68
CA GLY A 424 -12.51 18.75 -16.15
C GLY A 424 -13.57 17.82 -15.55
N ASP A 425 -13.48 16.51 -15.79
CA ASP A 425 -14.40 15.51 -15.26
C ASP A 425 -13.96 15.01 -13.88
N LYS A 426 -14.90 14.82 -12.95
CA LYS A 426 -14.62 14.28 -11.62
C LYS A 426 -14.04 12.87 -11.72
N ILE A 427 -13.05 12.57 -10.88
CA ILE A 427 -12.44 11.25 -10.83
C ILE A 427 -12.12 10.82 -9.40
N LYS A 428 -12.34 9.54 -9.11
CA LYS A 428 -11.85 8.83 -7.93
C LYS A 428 -10.75 7.87 -8.37
N LEU A 429 -9.63 7.87 -7.66
CA LEU A 429 -8.49 7.02 -7.98
C LEU A 429 -8.68 5.65 -7.30
N ARG A 430 -8.66 4.58 -8.08
CA ARG A 430 -8.85 3.20 -7.62
C ARG A 430 -7.76 2.34 -8.24
N GLY A 431 -6.87 1.82 -7.41
CA GLY A 431 -5.59 1.33 -7.92
C GLY A 431 -4.88 0.38 -6.99
N ALA A 432 -3.57 0.24 -7.23
CA ALA A 432 -2.70 -0.61 -6.44
C ALA A 432 -1.31 -0.01 -6.35
N ASN A 433 -0.58 -0.44 -5.32
CA ASN A 433 0.82 -0.14 -5.11
C ASN A 433 1.70 -1.15 -5.87
N THR A 434 2.86 -0.72 -6.36
CA THR A 434 3.85 -1.61 -7.00
C THR A 434 5.19 -1.62 -6.29
N MET A 435 5.76 -2.81 -6.16
CA MET A 435 7.13 -3.00 -5.67
C MET A 435 7.88 -3.91 -6.63
N GLY A 436 8.87 -3.39 -7.35
CA GLY A 436 9.85 -4.15 -8.15
C GLY A 436 9.41 -4.70 -9.50
N PHE A 437 8.19 -5.23 -9.67
CA PHE A 437 7.88 -6.10 -10.83
C PHE A 437 8.00 -5.40 -12.19
N LEU A 438 7.48 -4.17 -12.32
CA LEU A 438 7.63 -3.36 -13.55
C LEU A 438 9.10 -3.08 -13.87
N GLN A 439 9.90 -2.83 -12.83
CA GLN A 439 11.32 -2.51 -12.96
C GLN A 439 12.12 -3.75 -13.37
N GLN A 440 11.71 -4.94 -12.91
CA GLN A 440 12.28 -6.21 -13.36
C GLN A 440 11.97 -6.46 -14.85
N ASP A 441 10.77 -6.11 -15.31
CA ASP A 441 10.42 -6.27 -16.73
C ASP A 441 11.27 -5.35 -17.61
N VAL A 442 11.46 -4.08 -17.23
CA VAL A 442 12.35 -3.16 -17.96
C VAL A 442 13.81 -3.58 -17.89
N LYS A 443 14.34 -3.89 -16.70
CA LYS A 443 15.74 -4.31 -16.52
C LYS A 443 16.08 -5.52 -17.40
N ASN A 444 15.14 -6.46 -17.51
CA ASN A 444 15.31 -7.68 -18.30
C ASN A 444 14.77 -7.57 -19.74
N LYS A 445 14.37 -6.37 -20.19
CA LYS A 445 13.84 -6.07 -21.53
C LYS A 445 12.61 -6.95 -21.93
N LYS A 446 11.75 -7.28 -20.96
CA LYS A 446 10.52 -8.05 -21.14
C LYS A 446 9.33 -7.15 -21.49
N TRP A 447 9.37 -6.53 -22.67
CA TRP A 447 8.38 -5.54 -23.09
C TRP A 447 6.94 -6.07 -23.16
N ASP A 448 6.75 -7.31 -23.66
CA ASP A 448 5.42 -7.93 -23.72
C ASP A 448 4.83 -8.15 -22.33
N GLN A 449 5.65 -8.54 -21.35
CA GLN A 449 5.22 -8.70 -19.96
C GLN A 449 4.86 -7.35 -19.35
N LEU A 450 5.66 -6.30 -19.61
CA LEU A 450 5.37 -4.94 -19.13
C LEU A 450 4.01 -4.43 -19.67
N ILE A 451 3.73 -4.67 -20.95
CA ILE A 451 2.43 -4.35 -21.56
C ILE A 451 1.32 -5.12 -20.84
N ASP A 452 1.46 -6.44 -20.73
CA ASP A 452 0.44 -7.30 -20.12
C ASP A 452 0.19 -6.93 -18.66
N ASP A 453 1.23 -6.60 -17.88
CA ASP A 453 1.13 -6.21 -16.48
C ASP A 453 0.38 -4.88 -16.28
N ILE A 454 0.65 -3.87 -17.12
CA ILE A 454 -0.11 -2.61 -17.10
C ILE A 454 -1.57 -2.87 -17.51
N LEU A 455 -1.81 -3.71 -18.51
CA LEU A 455 -3.15 -4.05 -18.97
C LEU A 455 -3.93 -4.90 -17.94
N LEU A 456 -3.25 -5.73 -17.15
CA LEU A 456 -3.86 -6.48 -16.05
C LEU A 456 -4.47 -5.54 -15.00
N ALA A 457 -3.86 -4.38 -14.74
CA ALA A 457 -4.44 -3.38 -13.85
C ALA A 457 -5.78 -2.86 -14.41
N LYS A 458 -5.84 -2.60 -15.73
CA LYS A 458 -7.08 -2.17 -16.41
C LYS A 458 -8.15 -3.26 -16.43
N VAL A 459 -7.75 -4.52 -16.66
CA VAL A 459 -8.66 -5.68 -16.58
C VAL A 459 -9.21 -5.85 -15.16
N SER A 460 -8.47 -5.40 -14.15
CA SER A 460 -8.92 -5.32 -12.75
C SER A 460 -9.79 -4.08 -12.44
N ASN A 461 -10.20 -3.31 -13.46
CA ASN A 461 -10.93 -2.03 -13.33
C ASN A 461 -10.16 -0.91 -12.59
N MET A 462 -8.84 -1.05 -12.41
CA MET A 462 -8.00 0.03 -11.88
C MET A 462 -7.87 1.16 -12.90
N ASN A 463 -7.81 2.40 -12.41
CA ASN A 463 -7.54 3.57 -13.25
C ASN A 463 -6.20 4.25 -12.93
N PHE A 464 -5.53 3.85 -11.85
CA PHE A 464 -4.19 4.32 -11.54
C PHE A 464 -3.35 3.24 -10.85
N ILE A 465 -2.04 3.46 -10.85
CA ILE A 465 -1.04 2.67 -10.14
C ILE A 465 -0.15 3.63 -9.36
N ARG A 466 0.10 3.34 -8.08
CA ARG A 466 1.08 4.06 -7.25
C ARG A 466 2.43 3.37 -7.33
N LEU A 467 3.43 4.07 -7.86
CA LEU A 467 4.84 3.69 -7.79
C LEU A 467 5.34 3.99 -6.37
N THR A 468 4.86 3.19 -5.43
CA THR A 468 5.07 3.44 -4.00
C THR A 468 6.56 3.49 -3.70
N GLN A 469 6.96 4.52 -2.96
CA GLN A 469 8.29 4.67 -2.41
C GLN A 469 9.45 4.82 -3.41
N ARG A 470 9.21 5.08 -4.71
CA ARG A 470 10.30 5.34 -5.68
C ARG A 470 9.83 5.83 -7.06
N PRO A 471 10.65 6.67 -7.73
CA PRO A 471 10.65 6.78 -9.17
C PRO A 471 11.26 5.53 -9.82
N VAL A 472 10.82 5.23 -11.04
CA VAL A 472 11.22 4.02 -11.79
C VAL A 472 11.77 4.39 -13.16
N GLN A 473 12.17 3.41 -13.97
CA GLN A 473 12.69 3.66 -15.33
C GLN A 473 11.66 4.35 -16.23
N SER A 474 12.13 5.26 -17.09
CA SER A 474 11.31 6.05 -18.05
C SER A 474 10.34 5.21 -18.87
N GLU A 475 10.77 4.02 -19.26
CA GLU A 475 10.04 3.10 -20.12
C GLU A 475 8.72 2.67 -19.48
N ILE A 476 8.64 2.57 -18.15
CA ILE A 476 7.39 2.25 -17.46
C ILE A 476 6.36 3.36 -17.66
N TYR A 477 6.80 4.62 -17.61
CA TYR A 477 5.94 5.77 -17.87
C TYR A 477 5.54 5.84 -19.35
N ASP A 478 6.46 5.54 -20.29
CA ASP A 478 6.16 5.48 -21.72
C ASP A 478 5.03 4.47 -22.01
N TYR A 479 5.13 3.26 -21.46
CA TYR A 479 4.07 2.26 -21.63
C TYR A 479 2.79 2.65 -20.89
N ALA A 480 2.87 3.31 -19.73
CA ALA A 480 1.69 3.83 -19.06
C ALA A 480 0.99 4.94 -19.87
N ASP A 481 1.77 5.80 -20.54
CA ASP A 481 1.27 6.82 -21.47
C ASP A 481 0.52 6.17 -22.63
N MET A 482 1.12 5.17 -23.29
CA MET A 482 0.52 4.46 -24.43
C MET A 482 -0.71 3.62 -24.06
N LEU A 483 -0.75 3.08 -22.84
CA LEU A 483 -1.81 2.17 -22.38
C LEU A 483 -2.89 2.89 -21.55
N GLY A 484 -2.74 4.19 -21.31
CA GLY A 484 -3.72 5.00 -20.59
C GLY A 484 -3.92 4.53 -19.14
N ILE A 485 -2.86 4.28 -18.38
CA ILE A 485 -2.95 4.08 -16.93
C ILE A 485 -2.35 5.31 -16.25
N MET A 486 -3.03 5.87 -15.26
CA MET A 486 -2.48 6.99 -14.51
C MET A 486 -1.46 6.48 -13.49
N LEU A 487 -0.44 7.28 -13.21
CA LEU A 487 0.61 6.97 -12.27
C LEU A 487 0.69 8.05 -11.17
N GLN A 488 0.93 7.60 -9.95
CA GLN A 488 1.44 8.44 -8.86
C GLN A 488 2.89 8.01 -8.60
N THR A 489 3.83 8.96 -8.61
CA THR A 489 5.25 8.69 -8.32
C THR A 489 5.65 9.24 -6.96
N ASP A 490 6.22 8.38 -6.13
CA ASP A 490 6.73 8.79 -4.83
C ASP A 490 8.24 9.09 -4.90
N LEU A 491 8.68 10.14 -4.21
CA LEU A 491 10.09 10.31 -3.84
C LEU A 491 10.48 9.16 -2.89
N PRO A 492 11.74 8.66 -2.92
CA PRO A 492 12.10 7.46 -2.20
C PRO A 492 12.39 7.71 -0.71
N LEU A 493 11.41 8.26 0.00
CA LEU A 493 11.40 8.41 1.46
C LEU A 493 10.34 7.54 2.10
N PHE A 494 10.70 6.96 3.23
CA PHE A 494 9.78 6.23 4.11
C PHE A 494 10.12 6.59 5.55
N GLY A 495 9.12 6.82 6.41
CA GLY A 495 9.31 7.00 7.84
C GLY A 495 9.89 8.35 8.23
N SER A 496 11.17 8.55 7.93
CA SER A 496 11.89 9.78 8.21
C SER A 496 13.01 10.08 7.22
N ILE A 497 13.44 11.34 7.19
CA ILE A 497 14.64 11.80 6.47
C ILE A 497 15.63 12.41 7.45
N ARG A 498 16.93 12.23 7.17
CA ARG A 498 18.01 12.84 7.98
C ARG A 498 18.12 14.33 7.77
N GLN A 499 18.42 15.08 8.83
CA GLN A 499 18.51 16.55 8.75
C GLN A 499 19.57 17.03 7.75
N ASN A 500 20.72 16.36 7.68
CA ASN A 500 21.81 16.69 6.76
C ASN A 500 21.49 16.39 5.27
N LEU A 501 20.36 15.76 4.97
CA LEU A 501 19.94 15.41 3.62
C LEU A 501 18.86 16.36 3.07
N PHE A 502 18.57 17.49 3.74
CA PHE A 502 17.57 18.45 3.29
C PHE A 502 17.79 18.88 1.83
N ALA A 503 18.99 19.38 1.50
CA ALA A 503 19.30 19.87 0.16
C ALA A 503 19.29 18.75 -0.89
N GLU A 504 19.83 17.58 -0.54
CA GLU A 504 19.84 16.42 -1.44
C GLU A 504 18.42 15.89 -1.72
N GLY A 505 17.55 15.85 -0.70
CA GLY A 505 16.15 15.47 -0.86
C GLY A 505 15.37 16.44 -1.75
N VAL A 506 15.63 17.75 -1.64
CA VAL A 506 15.04 18.77 -2.53
C VAL A 506 15.58 18.62 -3.95
N LYS A 507 16.89 18.41 -4.14
CA LYS A 507 17.49 18.12 -5.46
C LYS A 507 16.82 16.91 -6.12
N GLN A 508 16.69 15.80 -5.40
CA GLN A 508 16.06 14.59 -5.92
C GLN A 508 14.56 14.75 -6.19
N ALA A 509 13.83 15.58 -5.43
CA ALA A 509 12.45 15.94 -5.77
C ALA A 509 12.36 16.67 -7.12
N GLY A 510 13.31 17.55 -7.43
CA GLY A 510 13.43 18.20 -8.73
C GLY A 510 13.79 17.22 -9.85
N GLU A 511 14.74 16.32 -9.62
CA GLU A 511 15.12 15.26 -10.58
C GLU A 511 13.96 14.31 -10.87
N MET A 512 13.16 13.96 -9.84
CA MET A 512 11.94 13.17 -10.01
C MET A 512 10.96 13.89 -10.93
N GLU A 513 10.68 15.19 -10.70
CA GLU A 513 9.75 15.91 -11.58
C GLU A 513 10.29 15.98 -13.01
N ARG A 514 11.60 16.24 -13.20
CA ARG A 514 12.21 16.25 -14.54
C ARG A 514 12.07 14.91 -15.26
N LEU A 515 12.16 13.79 -14.53
CA LEU A 515 11.93 12.45 -15.08
C LEU A 515 10.47 12.25 -15.51
N VAL A 516 9.50 12.73 -14.73
CA VAL A 516 8.08 12.37 -14.90
C VAL A 516 7.22 13.42 -15.63
N ARG A 517 7.71 14.67 -15.80
CA ARG A 517 6.88 15.80 -16.27
C ARG A 517 6.32 15.66 -17.68
N ASN A 518 7.04 15.00 -18.59
CA ASN A 518 6.58 14.79 -19.97
C ASN A 518 5.54 13.67 -20.09
N HIS A 519 5.37 12.84 -19.06
CA HIS A 519 4.49 11.69 -19.12
C HIS A 519 3.05 12.08 -18.70
N PRO A 520 2.08 12.13 -19.64
CA PRO A 520 0.68 12.41 -19.30
C PRO A 520 0.08 11.38 -18.34
N SER A 521 0.64 10.16 -18.27
CA SER A 521 0.27 9.16 -17.26
C SER A 521 0.57 9.61 -15.84
N ASN A 522 1.69 10.28 -15.58
CA ASN A 522 2.01 10.73 -14.23
C ASN A 522 1.12 11.91 -13.84
N ILE A 523 0.18 11.69 -12.92
CA ILE A 523 -0.82 12.69 -12.49
C ILE A 523 -0.40 13.44 -11.24
N MET A 524 0.41 12.79 -10.40
CA MET A 524 0.68 13.25 -9.04
C MET A 524 2.06 12.80 -8.59
N VAL A 525 2.70 13.60 -7.74
CA VAL A 525 3.89 13.19 -7.00
C VAL A 525 3.65 13.25 -5.50
N THR A 526 4.35 12.38 -4.77
CA THR A 526 4.39 12.40 -3.30
C THR A 526 5.82 12.39 -2.80
N TYR A 527 6.05 12.77 -1.54
CA TYR A 527 7.41 12.87 -1.01
C TYR A 527 7.77 11.81 0.01
N ILE A 528 6.83 11.39 0.85
CA ILE A 528 7.15 10.43 1.91
C ILE A 528 6.01 9.45 2.16
N ASN A 529 6.36 8.18 2.26
CA ASN A 529 5.50 7.13 2.75
C ASN A 529 5.60 7.03 4.28
N GLU A 530 4.49 6.95 5.00
CA GLU A 530 4.47 6.63 6.43
C GLU A 530 5.28 7.58 7.30
N ARG A 531 5.02 8.89 7.24
CA ARG A 531 5.75 9.86 8.07
C ARG A 531 5.55 9.56 9.56
N PHE A 532 6.64 9.23 10.25
CA PHE A 532 6.62 8.87 11.67
C PHE A 532 6.93 10.06 12.59
N PRO A 533 6.25 10.17 13.74
CA PRO A 533 6.55 11.21 14.72
C PRO A 533 7.94 11.00 15.33
N ASN A 534 8.59 12.09 15.73
CA ASN A 534 9.87 12.09 16.47
C ASN A 534 11.01 11.32 15.76
N GLY A 535 10.95 11.19 14.42
CA GLY A 535 11.96 10.46 13.63
C GLY A 535 12.20 9.03 14.11
N GLU A 536 11.13 8.32 14.50
CA GLU A 536 11.17 6.97 15.11
C GLU A 536 12.04 6.86 16.37
N GLY A 537 12.14 7.94 17.17
CA GLY A 537 12.98 7.95 18.37
C GLY A 537 14.43 8.35 18.09
N HIS A 538 14.72 8.90 16.90
CA HIS A 538 16.04 9.41 16.53
C HIS A 538 16.06 10.92 16.21
N PRO A 539 15.53 11.81 17.09
CA PRO A 539 15.38 13.23 16.78
C PRO A 539 16.69 14.00 16.61
N GLN A 540 17.79 13.49 17.16
CA GLN A 540 19.14 14.04 16.97
C GLN A 540 19.74 13.74 15.59
N ARG A 541 19.10 12.87 14.78
CA ARG A 541 19.58 12.46 13.45
C ARG A 541 18.58 12.79 12.34
N SER A 542 17.31 12.54 12.58
CA SER A 542 16.23 12.69 11.61
C SER A 542 15.40 13.94 11.89
N MET A 543 14.70 14.43 10.86
CA MET A 543 13.65 15.41 11.05
C MET A 543 12.59 14.81 11.98
N ALA A 544 12.30 15.51 13.07
CA ALA A 544 11.51 14.99 14.18
C ALA A 544 10.25 15.78 14.48
N SER A 545 10.23 17.06 14.11
CA SER A 545 9.05 17.92 14.28
C SER A 545 8.26 18.02 12.97
N ALA A 546 6.96 18.25 13.11
CA ALA A 546 6.09 18.55 11.97
C ALA A 546 6.63 19.75 11.15
N ASP A 547 7.09 20.80 11.83
CA ASP A 547 7.57 22.03 11.20
C ASP A 547 8.78 21.82 10.31
N ASP A 548 9.70 20.92 10.69
CA ASP A 548 10.85 20.57 9.86
C ASP A 548 10.41 19.91 8.55
N TYR A 549 9.43 18.99 8.63
CA TYR A 549 8.81 18.40 7.45
C TYR A 549 8.06 19.44 6.62
N MET A 550 7.34 20.39 7.23
CA MET A 550 6.65 21.43 6.47
C MET A 550 7.62 22.33 5.70
N LYS A 551 8.78 22.64 6.27
CA LYS A 551 9.85 23.37 5.56
C LYS A 551 10.42 22.54 4.40
N PHE A 552 10.66 21.25 4.63
CA PHE A 552 11.14 20.34 3.60
C PHE A 552 10.13 20.18 2.46
N PHE A 553 8.88 19.88 2.77
CA PHE A 553 7.80 19.76 1.80
C PHE A 553 7.62 21.05 1.00
N LYS A 554 7.65 22.22 1.66
CA LYS A 554 7.57 23.50 0.95
C LYS A 554 8.73 23.69 -0.03
N ALA A 555 9.96 23.30 0.34
CA ALA A 555 11.11 23.38 -0.57
C ALA A 555 10.97 22.40 -1.75
N CYS A 556 10.47 21.17 -1.49
CA CYS A 556 10.14 20.20 -2.54
C CYS A 556 9.01 20.72 -3.46
N ASP A 557 7.95 21.32 -2.90
CA ASP A 557 6.86 21.92 -3.67
C ASP A 557 7.38 23.01 -4.60
N GLN A 558 8.29 23.86 -4.10
CA GLN A 558 8.87 24.95 -4.88
C GLN A 558 9.68 24.43 -6.07
N ILE A 559 10.55 23.43 -5.87
CA ILE A 559 11.35 22.90 -6.98
C ILE A 559 10.51 22.08 -7.97
N VAL A 560 9.50 21.33 -7.49
CA VAL A 560 8.58 20.61 -8.36
C VAL A 560 7.77 21.58 -9.21
N ASN A 561 7.14 22.60 -8.59
CA ASN A 561 6.34 23.58 -9.32
C ASN A 561 7.18 24.51 -10.20
N TYR A 562 8.47 24.69 -9.90
CA TYR A 562 9.40 25.36 -10.80
C TYR A 562 9.57 24.57 -12.11
N TRP A 563 9.66 23.24 -12.04
CA TRP A 563 9.83 22.38 -13.22
C TRP A 563 8.53 22.00 -13.93
N ASN A 564 7.40 22.01 -13.21
CA ASN A 564 6.07 21.76 -13.73
C ASN A 564 5.00 22.42 -12.84
N PRO A 565 4.47 23.59 -13.22
CA PRO A 565 3.53 24.35 -12.38
C PRO A 565 2.13 23.73 -12.26
N ASP A 566 1.79 22.72 -13.06
CA ASP A 566 0.46 22.06 -13.03
C ASP A 566 0.45 20.79 -12.17
N ARG A 567 1.58 20.42 -11.57
CA ARG A 567 1.72 19.16 -10.85
C ARG A 567 0.84 19.18 -9.59
N VAL A 568 -0.07 18.20 -9.47
CA VAL A 568 -0.71 17.90 -8.19
C VAL A 568 0.31 17.22 -7.28
N ILE A 569 0.43 17.74 -6.05
CA ILE A 569 1.36 17.24 -5.03
C ILE A 569 0.57 16.78 -3.81
N LYS A 570 0.87 15.55 -3.36
CA LYS A 570 0.38 14.99 -2.11
C LYS A 570 1.61 14.65 -1.24
N PRO A 571 2.08 15.54 -0.36
CA PRO A 571 3.39 15.39 0.28
C PRO A 571 3.57 14.09 1.08
N GLY A 572 2.52 13.59 1.72
CA GLY A 572 2.55 12.35 2.51
C GLY A 572 1.50 11.33 2.07
N ASP A 573 1.90 10.07 2.03
CA ASP A 573 1.03 8.90 1.88
C ASP A 573 1.11 8.06 3.18
N GLY A 574 -0.03 7.77 3.80
CA GLY A 574 -0.09 7.18 5.15
C GLY A 574 0.51 8.08 6.24
N ASP A 575 -0.17 9.14 6.66
CA ASP A 575 0.39 10.06 7.67
C ASP A 575 0.15 9.55 9.10
N TYR A 576 1.19 9.09 9.79
CA TYR A 576 1.12 8.66 11.20
C TYR A 576 1.38 9.78 12.21
N ASP A 577 1.67 11.00 11.75
CA ASP A 577 1.76 12.19 12.60
C ASP A 577 0.85 13.33 12.12
N PRO A 578 -0.42 13.12 11.72
CA PRO A 578 -1.21 14.12 10.99
C PRO A 578 -1.43 15.45 11.75
N PRO A 579 -1.72 16.57 11.05
CA PRO A 579 -1.97 16.66 9.60
C PRO A 579 -0.75 17.09 8.75
N THR A 580 -0.66 16.52 7.56
CA THR A 580 0.17 16.96 6.42
C THR A 580 -0.62 17.87 5.46
N PRO A 581 0.02 18.80 4.71
CA PRO A 581 -0.62 19.61 3.68
C PRO A 581 -1.23 18.75 2.56
N GLY A 582 -2.20 19.29 1.81
CA GLY A 582 -2.85 18.55 0.72
C GLY A 582 -3.87 17.49 1.19
N LEU A 583 -4.18 16.50 0.36
CA LEU A 583 -5.18 15.47 0.69
C LEU A 583 -4.74 14.59 1.88
N PRO A 584 -5.51 14.50 2.98
CA PRO A 584 -5.27 13.53 4.04
C PRO A 584 -5.24 12.10 3.52
N ASP A 585 -4.27 11.33 3.98
CA ASP A 585 -4.13 9.92 3.65
C ASP A 585 -3.83 9.08 4.89
N SER A 586 -4.37 7.87 4.93
CA SER A 586 -4.06 6.91 5.99
C SER A 586 -3.90 5.49 5.45
N HIS A 587 -2.97 4.73 6.05
CA HIS A 587 -2.83 3.30 5.73
C HIS A 587 -3.73 2.44 6.62
N MET A 588 -4.44 1.48 6.02
CA MET A 588 -5.49 0.67 6.66
C MET A 588 -5.18 -0.82 6.56
N TYR A 589 -4.34 -1.32 7.47
CA TYR A 589 -4.04 -2.74 7.59
C TYR A 589 -4.91 -3.47 8.62
N ASN A 590 -6.10 -2.96 8.95
CA ASN A 590 -6.96 -3.50 10.02
C ASN A 590 -7.45 -4.95 9.79
N VAL A 591 -7.44 -5.43 8.55
CA VAL A 591 -7.73 -6.82 8.16
C VAL A 591 -6.50 -7.75 8.21
N TRP A 592 -5.36 -7.21 8.63
CA TRP A 592 -4.10 -7.94 8.80
C TRP A 592 -3.53 -7.76 10.21
N TYR A 593 -3.30 -6.51 10.61
CA TYR A 593 -2.95 -6.08 11.95
C TYR A 593 -4.24 -5.65 12.68
N ASN A 594 -4.75 -6.50 13.59
CA ASN A 594 -5.97 -6.18 14.35
C ASN A 594 -5.84 -4.82 15.04
N GLY A 595 -6.90 -3.99 14.93
CA GLY A 595 -6.94 -2.67 15.55
C GLY A 595 -5.98 -1.63 14.96
N HIS A 596 -5.25 -1.92 13.88
CA HIS A 596 -4.52 -0.89 13.16
C HIS A 596 -5.51 0.14 12.60
N ALA A 597 -5.30 1.42 12.89
CA ALA A 597 -6.16 2.53 12.49
C ALA A 597 -7.61 2.52 13.03
N LEU A 598 -8.47 1.60 12.57
CA LEU A 598 -9.91 1.58 12.87
C LEU A 598 -10.41 0.15 13.07
N GLY A 599 -11.36 -0.05 13.99
CA GLY A 599 -12.03 -1.34 14.18
C GLY A 599 -12.78 -1.79 12.92
N LEU A 600 -12.88 -3.11 12.70
CA LEU A 600 -13.48 -3.66 11.48
C LEU A 600 -14.97 -3.31 11.35
N GLY A 601 -15.74 -3.39 12.43
CA GLY A 601 -17.15 -3.01 12.38
C GLY A 601 -17.39 -1.52 12.23
N GLU A 602 -16.48 -0.69 12.77
CA GLU A 602 -16.51 0.77 12.57
C GLU A 602 -16.27 1.11 11.10
N LEU A 603 -15.20 0.55 10.50
CA LEU A 603 -14.93 0.71 9.06
C LEU A 603 -16.14 0.25 8.23
N HIS A 604 -16.69 -0.92 8.55
CA HIS A 604 -17.83 -1.45 7.83
C HIS A 604 -19.05 -0.53 7.92
N LYS A 605 -19.27 0.08 9.10
CA LYS A 605 -20.30 1.09 9.38
C LYS A 605 -20.12 2.39 8.63
N GLY A 606 -18.92 2.72 8.20
CA GLY A 606 -18.60 3.95 7.47
C GLY A 606 -17.93 5.01 8.35
N TYR A 607 -17.46 4.61 9.54
CA TYR A 607 -16.51 5.44 10.28
C TYR A 607 -15.20 5.53 9.50
N TRP A 608 -14.48 6.62 9.74
CA TRP A 608 -13.13 6.79 9.25
C TRP A 608 -12.22 7.38 10.34
N GLN A 609 -10.91 7.31 10.12
CA GLN A 609 -9.94 7.92 11.02
C GLN A 609 -10.14 9.44 11.11
N LYS A 610 -9.65 10.02 12.21
CA LYS A 610 -9.62 11.47 12.37
C LYS A 610 -8.78 12.10 11.25
N THR A 611 -9.33 13.09 10.57
CA THR A 611 -8.65 13.81 9.48
C THR A 611 -8.85 15.31 9.67
N LYS A 612 -8.05 16.14 8.99
CA LYS A 612 -8.22 17.58 9.10
C LYS A 612 -9.59 18.03 8.57
N PRO A 613 -10.20 19.09 9.15
CA PRO A 613 -11.53 19.55 8.78
C PRO A 613 -11.60 20.01 7.33
N ASP A 614 -12.79 19.97 6.73
CA ASP A 614 -13.07 20.47 5.38
C ASP A 614 -12.33 19.77 4.23
N TRP A 615 -11.75 18.59 4.44
CA TRP A 615 -11.12 17.78 3.39
C TRP A 615 -11.83 16.44 3.20
N TYR A 616 -11.88 16.00 1.94
CA TYR A 616 -11.95 14.59 1.58
C TYR A 616 -10.67 13.86 2.01
N TYR A 617 -10.59 12.54 1.79
CA TYR A 617 -9.42 11.76 2.20
C TYR A 617 -9.14 10.58 1.27
N ALA A 618 -7.98 9.95 1.49
CA ALA A 618 -7.49 8.81 0.74
C ALA A 618 -6.96 7.69 1.66
N CYS A 619 -6.75 6.51 1.07
CA CYS A 619 -6.12 5.37 1.70
C CYS A 619 -5.00 4.81 0.82
N GLY A 620 -3.76 5.25 1.05
CA GLY A 620 -2.59 4.89 0.27
C GLY A 620 -2.27 3.40 0.23
N GLU A 621 -2.56 2.70 1.33
CA GLU A 621 -2.29 1.28 1.45
C GLU A 621 -3.33 0.57 2.30
N PHE A 622 -3.77 -0.59 1.82
CA PHE A 622 -4.54 -1.58 2.59
C PHE A 622 -4.29 -2.96 1.99
N GLY A 623 -4.50 -4.01 2.77
CA GLY A 623 -4.38 -5.38 2.27
C GLY A 623 -4.11 -6.39 3.36
N ALA A 624 -4.05 -7.66 2.95
CA ALA A 624 -3.68 -8.79 3.79
C ALA A 624 -2.75 -9.72 3.01
N GLU A 625 -1.94 -10.49 3.72
CA GLU A 625 -1.08 -11.49 3.09
C GLU A 625 -1.92 -12.66 2.57
N GLY A 626 -1.52 -13.18 1.41
CA GLY A 626 -2.03 -14.40 0.82
C GLY A 626 -0.91 -15.07 0.06
N PHE A 627 -0.66 -16.36 0.33
CA PHE A 627 0.44 -17.07 -0.32
C PHE A 627 0.24 -17.22 -1.82
N ASP A 628 1.37 -17.34 -2.52
CA ASP A 628 1.42 -17.62 -3.95
C ASP A 628 0.75 -18.94 -4.30
N ASN A 629 0.38 -19.09 -5.57
CA ASN A 629 -0.22 -20.32 -6.04
C ASN A 629 0.76 -21.47 -5.87
N TYR A 630 0.23 -22.67 -5.61
CA TYR A 630 1.05 -23.85 -5.34
C TYR A 630 2.07 -24.15 -6.43
N THR A 631 1.76 -23.83 -7.69
CA THR A 631 2.69 -23.97 -8.82
C THR A 631 3.92 -23.06 -8.72
N ALA A 632 3.73 -21.80 -8.32
CA ALA A 632 4.84 -20.86 -8.11
C ALA A 632 5.67 -21.28 -6.89
N VAL A 633 5.00 -21.68 -5.81
CA VAL A 633 5.65 -22.24 -4.61
C VAL A 633 6.57 -23.41 -4.95
N GLN A 634 6.10 -24.38 -5.73
CA GLN A 634 6.91 -25.54 -6.13
C GLN A 634 8.07 -25.19 -7.06
N LYS A 635 7.93 -24.14 -7.88
CA LYS A 635 8.92 -23.74 -8.86
C LYS A 635 10.08 -22.98 -8.23
N TYR A 636 9.81 -22.17 -7.23
CA TYR A 636 10.77 -21.19 -6.73
C TYR A 636 11.25 -21.45 -5.31
N TRP A 637 10.39 -21.90 -4.38
CA TRP A 637 10.80 -21.97 -2.99
C TRP A 637 11.96 -22.95 -2.78
N PRO A 638 12.93 -22.61 -1.92
CA PRO A 638 13.99 -23.52 -1.54
C PRO A 638 13.42 -24.84 -1.01
N GLU A 639 14.10 -25.95 -1.30
CA GLU A 639 13.66 -27.28 -0.90
C GLU A 639 13.50 -27.39 0.63
N GLU A 640 14.36 -26.70 1.40
CA GLU A 640 14.28 -26.65 2.86
C GLU A 640 13.04 -25.96 3.42
N TRP A 641 12.33 -25.16 2.61
CA TRP A 641 11.06 -24.55 3.00
C TRP A 641 9.87 -25.48 2.80
N LEU A 642 10.01 -26.51 1.95
CA LEU A 642 8.94 -27.41 1.59
C LEU A 642 8.92 -28.65 2.49
N PRO A 643 7.75 -29.23 2.77
CA PRO A 643 7.67 -30.48 3.51
C PRO A 643 8.15 -31.65 2.64
N LYS A 644 8.82 -32.63 3.26
CA LYS A 644 9.23 -33.87 2.57
C LYS A 644 8.05 -34.65 1.97
N ASN A 645 6.89 -34.58 2.63
CA ASN A 645 5.64 -35.16 2.16
C ASN A 645 4.54 -34.08 2.12
N LYS A 646 3.85 -33.95 0.99
CA LYS A 646 2.76 -32.98 0.76
C LYS A 646 1.58 -33.06 1.75
N ASN A 647 1.38 -34.21 2.40
CA ASN A 647 0.31 -34.41 3.38
C ASN A 647 0.78 -34.23 4.84
N GLN A 648 2.05 -33.86 5.04
CA GLN A 648 2.60 -33.62 6.36
C GLN A 648 2.15 -32.26 6.90
N GLN A 649 2.06 -32.17 8.23
CA GLN A 649 1.92 -30.89 8.92
C GLN A 649 3.07 -29.96 8.53
N TRP A 650 2.73 -28.74 8.14
CA TRP A 650 3.66 -27.71 7.73
C TRP A 650 3.21 -26.35 8.27
N PHE A 651 4.17 -25.51 8.61
CA PHE A 651 3.93 -24.15 9.09
C PHE A 651 4.71 -23.14 8.25
N PRO A 652 4.15 -21.93 8.03
CA PRO A 652 4.85 -20.90 7.29
C PRO A 652 6.03 -20.21 8.01
N ASP A 653 6.42 -20.66 9.21
CA ASP A 653 7.64 -20.18 9.88
C ASP A 653 8.93 -20.53 9.13
N LYS A 654 8.87 -21.48 8.20
CA LYS A 654 9.97 -21.82 7.29
C LYS A 654 10.21 -20.78 6.22
N VAL A 655 9.15 -20.07 5.81
CA VAL A 655 9.23 -19.04 4.77
C VAL A 655 9.77 -17.77 5.40
N SER A 656 10.88 -17.28 4.86
CA SER A 656 11.55 -16.11 5.39
C SER A 656 10.58 -14.91 5.48
N LYS A 657 10.61 -14.21 6.62
CA LYS A 657 9.76 -13.05 6.97
C LYS A 657 8.23 -13.22 6.89
N ALA A 658 7.70 -14.40 6.52
CA ALA A 658 6.26 -14.63 6.40
C ALA A 658 5.50 -14.23 7.68
N GLN A 659 4.33 -13.60 7.49
CA GLN A 659 3.50 -13.13 8.60
C GLN A 659 2.26 -14.02 8.81
N THR A 660 1.86 -14.81 7.80
CA THR A 660 0.72 -15.73 7.86
C THR A 660 0.77 -16.67 9.07
N ASN A 661 1.92 -17.27 9.36
CA ASN A 661 2.02 -18.16 10.51
C ASN A 661 1.72 -17.41 11.83
N ARG A 662 2.14 -16.15 11.93
CA ARG A 662 1.96 -15.33 13.14
C ARG A 662 0.52 -14.87 13.32
N PHE A 663 -0.17 -14.50 12.24
CA PHE A 663 -1.43 -13.77 12.34
C PHE A 663 -2.68 -14.59 12.07
N HIS A 664 -2.56 -15.83 11.57
CA HIS A 664 -3.73 -16.66 11.27
C HIS A 664 -4.70 -16.85 12.44
N TYR A 665 -4.20 -16.93 13.69
CA TYR A 665 -5.02 -17.06 14.90
C TYR A 665 -6.05 -15.95 15.08
N MET A 666 -5.88 -14.81 14.41
CA MET A 666 -6.81 -13.68 14.40
C MET A 666 -7.90 -13.79 13.32
N TRP A 667 -7.79 -14.74 12.38
CA TRP A 667 -8.51 -14.68 11.10
C TRP A 667 -9.18 -15.99 10.67
N TYR A 668 -8.52 -17.13 10.90
CA TYR A 668 -8.99 -18.45 10.47
C TYR A 668 -8.32 -19.59 11.28
N PRO A 669 -8.92 -20.81 11.29
CA PRO A 669 -8.32 -21.96 11.96
C PRO A 669 -6.95 -22.33 11.40
N THR A 670 -6.06 -22.84 12.26
CA THR A 670 -4.72 -23.33 11.88
C THR A 670 -4.80 -24.42 10.80
N PRO A 671 -4.29 -24.15 9.58
CA PRO A 671 -4.22 -25.14 8.50
C PRO A 671 -3.17 -26.23 8.77
N VAL A 672 -3.25 -27.35 8.04
CA VAL A 672 -2.37 -28.50 8.25
C VAL A 672 -1.29 -28.59 7.18
N THR A 673 -1.66 -28.64 5.91
CA THR A 673 -0.72 -28.82 4.79
C THR A 673 -0.40 -27.47 4.12
N VAL A 674 0.68 -27.42 3.32
CA VAL A 674 1.03 -26.23 2.52
C VAL A 674 -0.15 -25.73 1.68
N LYS A 675 -0.91 -26.66 1.07
CA LYS A 675 -2.09 -26.30 0.26
C LYS A 675 -3.20 -25.70 1.11
N ASP A 676 -3.46 -26.26 2.29
CA ASP A 676 -4.46 -25.71 3.21
C ASP A 676 -4.08 -24.29 3.65
N TRP A 677 -2.78 -24.03 3.87
CA TRP A 677 -2.27 -22.69 4.18
C TRP A 677 -2.46 -21.71 3.03
N ILE A 678 -2.14 -22.12 1.79
CA ILE A 678 -2.38 -21.31 0.60
C ILE A 678 -3.87 -21.01 0.45
N ASP A 679 -4.73 -22.02 0.55
CA ASP A 679 -6.17 -21.85 0.40
C ASP A 679 -6.77 -20.96 1.48
N ALA A 680 -6.42 -21.19 2.76
CA ALA A 680 -6.93 -20.40 3.88
C ALA A 680 -6.47 -18.94 3.81
N SER A 681 -5.19 -18.70 3.52
CA SER A 681 -4.64 -17.35 3.38
C SER A 681 -5.24 -16.60 2.19
N GLN A 682 -5.35 -17.23 1.01
CA GLN A 682 -5.99 -16.60 -0.15
C GLN A 682 -7.51 -16.36 0.05
N ASN A 683 -8.20 -17.26 0.76
CA ASN A 683 -9.62 -17.06 1.11
C ASN A 683 -9.79 -15.85 2.04
N HIS A 684 -8.91 -15.71 3.05
CA HIS A 684 -8.90 -14.53 3.93
C HIS A 684 -8.55 -13.26 3.16
N GLN A 685 -7.52 -13.29 2.32
CA GLN A 685 -7.13 -12.16 1.48
C GLN A 685 -8.28 -11.71 0.58
N ALA A 686 -8.99 -12.64 -0.07
CA ALA A 686 -10.14 -12.31 -0.91
C ALA A 686 -11.31 -11.69 -0.13
N TRP A 687 -11.63 -12.23 1.06
CA TRP A 687 -12.63 -11.65 1.96
C TRP A 687 -12.23 -10.24 2.40
N ALA A 688 -10.99 -10.07 2.85
CA ALA A 688 -10.45 -8.81 3.34
C ALA A 688 -10.46 -7.73 2.25
N THR A 689 -9.97 -8.07 1.05
CA THR A 689 -9.94 -7.17 -0.12
C THR A 689 -11.34 -6.73 -0.50
N ARG A 690 -12.32 -7.65 -0.59
CA ARG A 690 -13.72 -7.30 -0.87
C ARG A 690 -14.30 -6.40 0.22
N PHE A 691 -14.13 -6.77 1.49
CA PHE A 691 -14.69 -6.07 2.64
C PHE A 691 -14.23 -4.61 2.70
N VAL A 692 -12.92 -4.36 2.61
CA VAL A 692 -12.34 -3.02 2.69
C VAL A 692 -12.68 -2.20 1.44
N THR A 693 -12.55 -2.78 0.24
CA THR A 693 -12.81 -2.06 -1.02
C THR A 693 -14.28 -1.65 -1.12
N GLU A 694 -15.22 -2.54 -0.79
CA GLU A 694 -16.64 -2.19 -0.81
C GLU A 694 -16.99 -1.11 0.24
N ALA A 695 -16.34 -1.11 1.42
CA ALA A 695 -16.52 -0.05 2.40
C ALA A 695 -16.04 1.31 1.86
N PHE A 696 -14.86 1.36 1.24
CA PHE A 696 -14.34 2.58 0.62
C PHE A 696 -15.24 3.10 -0.50
N ARG A 697 -15.79 2.19 -1.31
CA ARG A 697 -16.65 2.57 -2.44
C ARG A 697 -18.06 3.00 -2.06
N ARG A 698 -18.53 2.67 -0.86
CA ARG A 698 -19.76 3.24 -0.31
C ARG A 698 -19.55 4.65 0.26
N ASP A 699 -18.32 5.01 0.60
CA ASP A 699 -17.99 6.32 1.16
C ASP A 699 -17.74 7.36 0.05
N ASN A 700 -18.65 8.33 -0.07
CA ASN A 700 -18.50 9.42 -1.02
C ASN A 700 -17.30 10.35 -0.74
N ARG A 701 -16.74 10.30 0.47
CA ARG A 701 -15.61 11.14 0.88
C ARG A 701 -14.25 10.55 0.53
N MET A 702 -14.21 9.27 0.15
CA MET A 702 -13.00 8.56 -0.25
C MET A 702 -12.63 8.91 -1.69
N MET A 703 -11.51 9.61 -1.88
CA MET A 703 -11.07 10.09 -3.20
C MET A 703 -10.04 9.20 -3.89
N SER A 704 -9.21 8.51 -3.12
CA SER A 704 -8.19 7.61 -3.64
C SER A 704 -7.98 6.43 -2.72
N PHE A 705 -7.79 5.23 -3.26
CA PHE A 705 -7.27 4.10 -2.50
C PHE A 705 -6.45 3.14 -3.37
N ALA A 706 -5.41 2.55 -2.77
CA ALA A 706 -4.55 1.58 -3.44
C ALA A 706 -4.29 0.34 -2.59
N ILE A 707 -4.59 -0.84 -3.15
CA ILE A 707 -4.27 -2.11 -2.50
C ILE A 707 -2.76 -2.33 -2.48
N HIS A 708 -2.26 -2.87 -1.39
CA HIS A 708 -0.86 -3.23 -1.21
C HIS A 708 -0.78 -4.77 -1.17
N LEU A 709 -0.32 -5.46 -2.22
CA LEU A 709 0.24 -4.97 -3.49
C LEU A 709 -0.47 -5.55 -4.72
N PHE A 710 -0.10 -5.09 -5.91
CA PHE A 710 -0.62 -5.62 -7.17
C PHE A 710 -0.03 -6.99 -7.55
N ILE A 711 1.25 -7.03 -7.94
CA ILE A 711 1.98 -8.21 -8.42
C ILE A 711 3.27 -8.35 -7.60
N ASP A 712 3.59 -9.57 -7.21
CA ASP A 712 4.87 -9.90 -6.56
C ASP A 712 6.05 -9.76 -7.55
N ALA A 713 7.10 -9.02 -7.18
CA ALA A 713 8.33 -8.95 -7.98
C ALA A 713 9.18 -10.22 -7.90
N TRP A 714 9.10 -10.90 -6.77
CA TRP A 714 9.86 -12.09 -6.41
C TRP A 714 8.95 -13.13 -5.76
N PRO A 715 9.33 -14.42 -5.69
CA PRO A 715 8.52 -15.53 -5.14
C PRO A 715 8.31 -15.50 -3.60
N ALA A 716 8.05 -14.32 -3.04
CA ALA A 716 8.02 -14.08 -1.61
C ALA A 716 6.68 -14.45 -0.95
N GLY A 717 5.54 -14.34 -1.66
CA GLY A 717 4.18 -14.51 -1.13
C GLY A 717 3.77 -13.59 0.04
N TRP A 718 4.74 -12.92 0.68
CA TRP A 718 4.60 -12.07 1.87
C TRP A 718 4.17 -10.63 1.54
N MET A 719 4.46 -10.12 0.35
CA MET A 719 4.25 -8.70 0.02
C MET A 719 2.76 -8.33 -0.21
N LYS A 720 1.83 -9.12 0.34
CA LYS A 720 0.38 -8.93 0.25
C LYS A 720 -0.14 -8.79 -1.19
N ALA A 721 0.65 -9.18 -2.19
CA ALA A 721 0.27 -9.06 -3.58
C ALA A 721 -0.95 -9.93 -3.87
N ILE A 722 -1.86 -9.45 -4.72
CA ILE A 722 -3.05 -10.19 -5.16
C ILE A 722 -2.77 -11.08 -6.37
N MET A 723 -1.55 -11.08 -6.88
CA MET A 723 -1.07 -11.89 -8.00
C MET A 723 0.39 -12.29 -7.74
N ASP A 724 0.74 -13.54 -8.07
CA ASP A 724 2.10 -14.04 -7.87
C ASP A 724 3.07 -13.62 -8.98
N VAL A 725 4.36 -13.93 -8.79
CA VAL A 725 5.47 -13.58 -9.69
C VAL A 725 5.32 -14.11 -11.13
N ASP A 726 4.59 -15.21 -11.32
CA ASP A 726 4.31 -15.82 -12.64
C ASP A 726 2.98 -15.29 -13.24
N ARG A 727 2.44 -14.21 -12.66
CA ARG A 727 1.17 -13.57 -13.02
C ARG A 727 -0.01 -14.55 -12.95
N ASN A 728 0.04 -15.52 -12.02
CA ASN A 728 -1.14 -16.29 -11.68
C ASN A 728 -1.98 -15.48 -10.67
N PRO A 729 -3.24 -15.15 -10.99
CA PRO A 729 -4.10 -14.39 -10.08
C PRO A 729 -4.39 -15.20 -8.83
N LYS A 730 -4.27 -14.58 -7.65
CA LYS A 730 -4.80 -15.14 -6.39
C LYS A 730 -6.30 -14.89 -6.33
N LYS A 731 -7.03 -15.56 -5.43
CA LYS A 731 -8.48 -15.32 -5.22
C LYS A 731 -8.83 -13.84 -4.99
N ALA A 732 -7.92 -13.10 -4.35
CA ALA A 732 -8.08 -11.67 -4.09
C ALA A 732 -8.07 -10.79 -5.33
N PHE A 733 -7.40 -11.18 -6.43
CA PHE A 733 -7.42 -10.43 -7.69
C PHE A 733 -8.84 -10.33 -8.25
N TYR A 734 -9.55 -11.46 -8.26
CA TYR A 734 -10.94 -11.52 -8.73
C TYR A 734 -11.89 -10.74 -7.82
N ALA A 735 -11.73 -10.89 -6.50
CA ALA A 735 -12.50 -10.13 -5.52
C ALA A 735 -12.29 -8.61 -5.69
N TYR A 736 -11.05 -8.18 -5.94
CA TYR A 736 -10.73 -6.78 -6.13
C TYR A 736 -11.32 -6.22 -7.42
N ARG A 737 -11.13 -6.92 -8.55
CA ARG A 737 -11.70 -6.52 -9.84
C ARG A 737 -13.20 -6.28 -9.74
N ASP A 738 -13.91 -7.21 -9.12
CA ASP A 738 -15.37 -7.14 -8.96
C ASP A 738 -15.76 -5.95 -8.08
N ALA A 739 -15.05 -5.75 -6.97
CA ALA A 739 -15.25 -4.61 -6.09
C ALA A 739 -14.85 -3.26 -6.75
N LEU A 740 -14.03 -3.27 -7.80
CA LEU A 740 -13.65 -2.08 -8.57
C LEU A 740 -14.54 -1.79 -9.79
N ALA A 741 -15.53 -2.63 -10.08
CA ALA A 741 -16.40 -2.45 -11.24
C ALA A 741 -16.96 -1.01 -11.32
N PRO A 742 -16.87 -0.28 -12.46
CA PRO A 742 -17.26 1.13 -12.53
C PRO A 742 -18.67 1.42 -12.01
N LEU A 743 -19.60 0.48 -12.26
CA LEU A 743 -20.90 0.38 -11.60
C LEU A 743 -20.87 -0.85 -10.69
N MET A 744 -21.04 -0.65 -9.39
CA MET A 744 -21.01 -1.72 -8.40
C MET A 744 -22.23 -1.67 -7.49
N VAL A 745 -22.97 -2.76 -7.42
CA VAL A 745 -23.92 -2.98 -6.34
C VAL A 745 -23.21 -3.60 -5.14
N SER A 746 -23.57 -3.19 -3.92
CA SER A 746 -23.01 -3.75 -2.68
C SER A 746 -24.13 -4.05 -1.69
N LEU A 747 -24.05 -5.23 -1.07
CA LEU A 747 -24.91 -5.64 0.03
C LEU A 747 -24.09 -5.57 1.32
N ARG A 748 -24.60 -4.89 2.33
CA ARG A 748 -23.88 -4.70 3.59
C ARG A 748 -24.75 -5.06 4.80
N THR A 749 -24.17 -5.85 5.70
CA THR A 749 -24.76 -6.25 6.99
C THR A 749 -23.66 -6.58 8.01
N ASP A 750 -23.88 -6.25 9.28
CA ASP A 750 -23.00 -6.67 10.38
C ASP A 750 -23.46 -8.01 11.02
N ARG A 751 -24.52 -8.61 10.48
CA ARG A 751 -25.09 -9.88 10.94
C ARG A 751 -25.28 -10.85 9.78
N TYR A 752 -24.77 -12.06 9.95
CA TYR A 752 -24.83 -13.15 8.96
C TYR A 752 -25.56 -14.40 9.50
N HIS A 753 -25.88 -14.42 10.79
CA HIS A 753 -26.54 -15.52 11.48
C HIS A 753 -27.83 -14.99 12.12
N PHE A 754 -28.96 -15.62 11.81
CA PHE A 754 -30.29 -15.19 12.25
C PHE A 754 -31.08 -16.38 12.78
N TYR A 755 -32.08 -16.11 13.63
CA TYR A 755 -33.08 -17.12 13.97
C TYR A 755 -34.19 -17.16 12.92
N GLU A 756 -34.89 -18.29 12.81
CA GLU A 756 -36.09 -18.36 11.98
C GLU A 756 -37.14 -17.35 12.45
N SER A 757 -37.96 -16.88 11.51
CA SER A 757 -38.96 -15.85 11.77
C SER A 757 -38.39 -14.51 12.28
N GLU A 758 -37.08 -14.32 12.38
CA GLU A 758 -36.47 -13.03 12.68
C GLU A 758 -36.65 -12.05 11.50
N ASN A 759 -36.75 -10.75 11.79
CA ASN A 759 -36.71 -9.72 10.75
C ASN A 759 -35.26 -9.40 10.41
N ILE A 760 -34.86 -9.65 9.18
CA ILE A 760 -33.54 -9.35 8.63
C ILE A 760 -33.65 -8.07 7.83
N SER A 761 -32.73 -7.13 8.01
CA SER A 761 -32.66 -5.88 7.25
C SER A 761 -31.22 -5.66 6.76
N ILE A 762 -31.04 -5.51 5.45
CA ILE A 762 -29.72 -5.49 4.80
C ILE A 762 -29.62 -4.26 3.91
N GLU A 763 -28.52 -3.53 4.03
CA GLU A 763 -28.29 -2.32 3.24
C GLU A 763 -27.97 -2.67 1.78
N ALA A 764 -28.68 -2.07 0.83
CA ALA A 764 -28.37 -2.13 -0.60
C ALA A 764 -27.81 -0.80 -1.10
N TRP A 765 -26.68 -0.87 -1.81
CA TRP A 765 -25.95 0.29 -2.33
C TRP A 765 -25.68 0.16 -3.82
N LEU A 766 -25.61 1.30 -4.51
CA LEU A 766 -25.12 1.42 -5.88
C LEU A 766 -24.01 2.48 -5.93
N SER A 767 -22.79 2.07 -6.22
CA SER A 767 -21.65 2.96 -6.48
C SER A 767 -21.46 3.15 -7.99
N ASN A 768 -21.46 4.41 -8.43
CA ASN A 768 -21.24 4.82 -9.81
C ASN A 768 -20.05 5.76 -9.91
N ASP A 769 -18.92 5.26 -10.41
CA ASP A 769 -17.72 6.07 -10.60
C ASP A 769 -17.65 6.74 -11.99
N LEU A 770 -18.68 6.56 -12.82
CA LEU A 770 -18.73 7.15 -14.16
C LEU A 770 -19.21 8.61 -14.12
N ASN A 771 -18.76 9.40 -15.08
CA ASN A 771 -19.29 10.75 -15.38
C ASN A 771 -20.53 10.69 -16.30
N LYS A 772 -21.30 9.60 -16.20
CA LYS A 772 -22.61 9.45 -16.84
C LYS A 772 -23.57 8.69 -15.93
N ILE A 773 -24.86 9.00 -16.04
CA ILE A 773 -25.94 8.24 -15.39
C ILE A 773 -26.55 7.33 -16.46
N PRO A 774 -26.35 5.99 -16.38
CA PRO A 774 -27.03 5.06 -17.26
C PRO A 774 -28.56 5.19 -17.10
N LYS A 775 -29.28 5.24 -18.22
CA LYS A 775 -30.75 5.35 -18.26
C LYS A 775 -31.37 3.95 -18.36
N GLN A 776 -32.59 3.79 -17.82
CA GLN A 776 -33.39 2.55 -17.96
C GLN A 776 -32.77 1.29 -17.34
N TYR A 777 -31.87 1.45 -16.37
CA TYR A 777 -31.30 0.32 -15.64
C TYR A 777 -32.28 -0.17 -14.57
N MET A 778 -32.22 -1.47 -14.25
CA MET A 778 -33.08 -2.09 -13.25
C MET A 778 -32.25 -2.77 -12.17
N LEU A 779 -32.56 -2.47 -10.92
CA LEU A 779 -32.06 -3.19 -9.76
C LEU A 779 -32.99 -4.37 -9.48
N LYS A 780 -32.44 -5.58 -9.39
CA LYS A 780 -33.18 -6.81 -9.09
C LYS A 780 -32.52 -7.55 -7.94
N TRP A 781 -33.30 -8.17 -7.06
CA TRP A 781 -32.75 -8.99 -5.98
C TRP A 781 -33.59 -10.25 -5.74
N GLN A 782 -32.91 -11.30 -5.27
CA GLN A 782 -33.53 -12.58 -4.99
C GLN A 782 -32.88 -13.29 -3.80
N LEU A 783 -33.73 -13.97 -3.01
CA LEU A 783 -33.32 -14.86 -1.93
C LEU A 783 -33.33 -16.29 -2.45
N GLU A 784 -32.24 -17.01 -2.27
CA GLU A 784 -32.04 -18.37 -2.79
C GLU A 784 -31.76 -19.36 -1.67
N LYS A 785 -32.18 -20.61 -1.86
CA LYS A 785 -31.83 -21.75 -1.01
C LYS A 785 -31.41 -22.92 -1.89
N ASN A 786 -30.17 -23.38 -1.77
CA ASN A 786 -29.61 -24.46 -2.59
C ASN A 786 -29.83 -24.21 -4.11
N GLY A 787 -29.58 -22.98 -4.57
CA GLY A 787 -29.77 -22.56 -5.97
C GLY A 787 -31.23 -22.37 -6.40
N LYS A 788 -32.22 -22.65 -5.54
CA LYS A 788 -33.64 -22.40 -5.83
C LYS A 788 -34.08 -21.05 -5.28
N VAL A 789 -34.77 -20.28 -6.11
CA VAL A 789 -35.32 -18.98 -5.74
C VAL A 789 -36.49 -19.15 -4.77
N VAL A 790 -36.42 -18.45 -3.64
CA VAL A 790 -37.45 -18.38 -2.60
C VAL A 790 -38.36 -17.19 -2.83
N SER A 791 -37.77 -16.01 -3.03
CA SER A 791 -38.51 -14.78 -3.29
C SER A 791 -37.69 -13.77 -4.08
N THR A 792 -38.36 -12.87 -4.81
CA THR A 792 -37.72 -11.85 -5.66
C THR A 792 -38.44 -10.50 -5.64
N ALA A 793 -37.72 -9.44 -5.96
CA ALA A 793 -38.25 -8.12 -6.27
C ALA A 793 -37.29 -7.31 -7.15
N GLN A 794 -37.77 -6.16 -7.63
CA GLN A 794 -37.02 -5.23 -8.48
C GLN A 794 -37.48 -3.79 -8.28
N LYS A 795 -36.64 -2.83 -8.65
CA LYS A 795 -36.92 -1.39 -8.63
C LYS A 795 -35.96 -0.68 -9.58
N GLU A 796 -36.35 0.49 -10.08
CA GLU A 796 -35.41 1.41 -10.69
C GLU A 796 -34.41 1.93 -9.64
N PRO A 797 -33.09 1.95 -9.95
CA PRO A 797 -32.07 2.40 -9.01
C PRO A 797 -32.05 3.93 -8.90
N LYS A 798 -31.78 4.43 -7.68
CA LYS A 798 -31.30 5.81 -7.50
C LYS A 798 -29.84 5.88 -7.91
N ASN A 799 -29.47 6.83 -8.75
CA ASN A 799 -28.11 6.91 -9.28
C ASN A 799 -27.65 8.37 -9.44
N SER A 800 -26.37 8.61 -9.14
CA SER A 800 -25.72 9.91 -9.16
C SER A 800 -24.34 9.80 -9.83
N LEU A 801 -23.84 10.91 -10.39
CA LEU A 801 -22.53 10.96 -11.04
C LEU A 801 -21.40 10.86 -10.00
N ASN A 802 -20.42 10.01 -10.27
CA ASN A 802 -19.20 9.85 -9.46
C ASN A 802 -19.48 9.70 -7.95
N SER A 803 -20.52 8.96 -7.60
CA SER A 803 -21.07 8.89 -6.25
C SER A 803 -21.63 7.49 -5.92
N SER A 804 -21.79 7.21 -4.63
CA SER A 804 -22.47 6.05 -4.08
C SER A 804 -23.79 6.45 -3.46
N GLU A 805 -24.84 5.68 -3.78
CA GLU A 805 -26.22 5.92 -3.38
C GLU A 805 -26.78 4.73 -2.61
N PHE A 806 -27.28 5.00 -1.40
CA PHE A 806 -28.07 4.06 -0.63
C PHE A 806 -29.43 3.86 -1.32
N GLN A 807 -29.73 2.61 -1.68
CA GLN A 807 -30.95 2.25 -2.39
C GLN A 807 -32.12 1.98 -1.44
N GLY A 808 -31.80 1.62 -0.19
CA GLY A 808 -32.74 1.23 0.85
C GLY A 808 -32.36 -0.10 1.51
N TYR A 809 -33.09 -0.44 2.56
CA TYR A 809 -33.00 -1.72 3.24
C TYR A 809 -33.79 -2.80 2.50
N ILE A 810 -33.18 -3.97 2.29
CA ILE A 810 -33.86 -5.19 1.86
C ILE A 810 -34.34 -5.92 3.11
N ASP A 811 -35.65 -5.94 3.33
CA ASP A 811 -36.24 -6.65 4.46
C ASP A 811 -36.64 -8.07 4.10
N ILE A 812 -36.21 -9.03 4.92
CA ILE A 812 -36.49 -10.44 4.76
C ILE A 812 -37.03 -10.98 6.09
N LYS A 813 -38.17 -11.66 6.05
CA LYS A 813 -38.59 -12.51 7.17
C LYS A 813 -37.81 -13.83 7.07
N ALA A 814 -36.95 -14.12 8.06
CA ALA A 814 -36.14 -15.32 8.06
C ALA A 814 -37.03 -16.57 7.90
N PRO A 815 -36.79 -17.44 6.91
CA PRO A 815 -37.66 -18.59 6.67
C PRO A 815 -37.64 -19.59 7.83
N LYS A 816 -38.75 -20.31 8.06
CA LYS A 816 -38.79 -21.40 9.03
C LYS A 816 -37.84 -22.54 8.65
N VAL A 817 -37.11 -23.08 9.63
CA VAL A 817 -36.14 -24.15 9.44
C VAL A 817 -36.14 -25.12 10.62
N SER A 818 -36.04 -26.43 10.36
CA SER A 818 -35.90 -27.44 11.41
C SER A 818 -34.45 -27.68 11.86
N LYS A 819 -33.49 -27.19 11.07
CA LYS A 819 -32.04 -27.23 11.34
C LYS A 819 -31.38 -26.04 10.65
N ARG A 820 -30.16 -25.68 11.08
CA ARG A 820 -29.39 -24.59 10.43
C ARG A 820 -29.39 -24.76 8.91
N ALA A 821 -29.82 -23.72 8.20
CA ALA A 821 -29.85 -23.70 6.74
C ALA A 821 -29.23 -22.42 6.20
N LYS A 822 -28.47 -22.55 5.11
CA LYS A 822 -27.89 -21.41 4.39
C LYS A 822 -28.86 -20.91 3.32
N TYR A 823 -29.02 -19.60 3.26
CA TYR A 823 -29.67 -18.85 2.19
C TYR A 823 -28.67 -17.90 1.56
N GLN A 824 -28.91 -17.49 0.32
CA GLN A 824 -28.08 -16.50 -0.38
C GLN A 824 -28.96 -15.33 -0.80
N LEU A 825 -28.60 -14.12 -0.41
CA LEU A 825 -29.21 -12.91 -0.95
C LEU A 825 -28.34 -12.39 -2.09
N ARG A 826 -28.91 -12.29 -3.29
CA ARG A 826 -28.27 -11.66 -4.45
C ARG A 826 -28.95 -10.34 -4.80
N LEU A 827 -28.13 -9.37 -5.14
CA LEU A 827 -28.51 -8.08 -5.71
C LEU A 827 -27.77 -7.93 -7.04
N GLY A 828 -28.52 -7.60 -8.10
CA GLY A 828 -27.97 -7.39 -9.44
C GLY A 828 -28.47 -6.10 -10.07
N LEU A 829 -27.61 -5.47 -10.85
CA LEU A 829 -27.92 -4.32 -11.70
C LEU A 829 -27.97 -4.77 -13.16
N PHE A 830 -29.02 -4.41 -13.87
CA PHE A 830 -29.28 -4.83 -15.25
C PHE A 830 -29.42 -3.61 -16.16
N ASP A 831 -28.85 -3.69 -17.36
CA ASP A 831 -29.03 -2.67 -18.38
C ASP A 831 -30.43 -2.74 -19.04
N GLU A 832 -30.68 -1.82 -19.96
CA GLU A 832 -31.92 -1.72 -20.76
C GLU A 832 -32.24 -2.99 -21.57
N ASN A 833 -31.24 -3.81 -21.88
CA ASN A 833 -31.39 -5.09 -22.60
C ASN A 833 -31.57 -6.29 -21.65
N GLY A 834 -31.60 -6.04 -20.33
CA GLY A 834 -31.71 -7.09 -19.32
C GLY A 834 -30.41 -7.87 -19.07
N LYS A 835 -29.26 -7.36 -19.52
CA LYS A 835 -27.95 -7.96 -19.25
C LYS A 835 -27.43 -7.51 -17.89
N ALA A 836 -26.90 -8.45 -17.10
CA ALA A 836 -26.28 -8.14 -15.81
C ALA A 836 -25.00 -7.32 -16.00
N VAL A 837 -24.90 -6.20 -15.30
CA VAL A 837 -23.76 -5.28 -15.29
C VAL A 837 -22.95 -5.42 -13.99
N SER A 838 -23.63 -5.70 -12.88
CA SER A 838 -23.00 -5.89 -11.57
C SER A 838 -23.83 -6.84 -10.71
N GLU A 839 -23.18 -7.64 -9.87
CA GLU A 839 -23.82 -8.52 -8.89
C GLU A 839 -23.03 -8.54 -7.57
N SER A 840 -23.77 -8.46 -6.46
CA SER A 840 -23.29 -8.75 -5.11
C SER A 840 -24.11 -9.85 -4.46
N MET A 841 -23.43 -10.69 -3.68
CA MET A 841 -24.03 -11.83 -2.98
C MET A 841 -23.47 -11.92 -1.56
N ILE A 842 -24.36 -12.22 -0.61
CA ILE A 842 -24.00 -12.58 0.77
C ILE A 842 -24.73 -13.86 1.20
N ASP A 843 -24.03 -14.68 1.99
CA ASP A 843 -24.59 -15.86 2.62
C ASP A 843 -25.24 -15.49 3.96
N LEU A 844 -26.45 -16.00 4.20
CA LEU A 844 -27.22 -15.83 5.44
C LEU A 844 -27.51 -17.21 6.02
N ASP A 845 -27.05 -17.46 7.24
CA ASP A 845 -27.36 -18.70 7.97
C ASP A 845 -28.57 -18.46 8.89
N VAL A 846 -29.61 -19.28 8.72
CA VAL A 846 -30.81 -19.25 9.54
C VAL A 846 -30.83 -20.47 10.45
N PHE A 847 -30.98 -20.24 11.75
CA PHE A 847 -31.05 -21.24 12.82
C PHE A 847 -32.51 -21.46 13.24
N PRO A 848 -32.90 -22.68 13.64
CA PRO A 848 -34.19 -22.89 14.29
C PRO A 848 -34.26 -22.04 15.57
N GLU A 849 -35.47 -21.67 15.99
CA GLU A 849 -35.63 -21.04 17.30
C GLU A 849 -35.04 -21.95 18.39
N PRO A 850 -34.34 -21.38 19.38
CA PRO A 850 -33.73 -22.20 20.41
C PRO A 850 -34.83 -22.88 21.24
N GLU A 851 -34.81 -24.21 21.29
CA GLU A 851 -35.75 -24.98 22.12
C GLU A 851 -35.75 -24.47 23.57
N LYS A 852 -36.94 -24.22 24.13
CA LYS A 852 -37.14 -23.94 25.56
C LYS A 852 -36.98 -25.24 26.36
N LYS A 853 -35.78 -25.83 26.40
CA LYS A 853 -35.49 -26.96 27.29
C LYS A 853 -35.56 -26.50 28.75
N LYS A 854 -35.85 -27.43 29.68
CA LYS A 854 -35.66 -27.20 31.12
C LYS A 854 -34.23 -26.72 31.32
N THR A 855 -34.08 -25.47 31.74
CA THR A 855 -32.79 -24.88 32.08
C THR A 855 -32.25 -25.57 33.32
N SER A 856 -30.95 -25.89 33.30
CA SER A 856 -30.28 -26.37 34.49
C SER A 856 -30.33 -25.28 35.56
N LYS A 857 -30.45 -25.66 36.82
CA LYS A 857 -30.41 -24.71 37.93
C LYS A 857 -29.02 -24.06 37.94
N VAL A 858 -28.92 -22.74 37.77
CA VAL A 858 -27.66 -21.99 37.79
C VAL A 858 -27.58 -21.09 39.02
N TYR A 859 -26.39 -20.83 39.53
CA TYR A 859 -26.18 -19.88 40.64
C TYR A 859 -25.02 -18.94 40.30
N SER A 860 -25.07 -17.69 40.78
CA SER A 860 -23.91 -16.82 40.84
C SER A 860 -23.84 -16.13 42.20
N PRO A 861 -22.65 -16.00 42.83
CA PRO A 861 -22.49 -15.18 44.02
C PRO A 861 -22.61 -13.67 43.72
N SER A 862 -22.46 -13.26 42.47
CA SER A 862 -22.55 -11.86 42.04
C SER A 862 -23.99 -11.47 41.74
N LYS A 863 -24.41 -10.30 42.26
CA LYS A 863 -25.79 -9.81 42.10
C LYS A 863 -25.98 -8.90 40.89
N ASN A 864 -24.93 -8.20 40.45
CA ASN A 864 -24.97 -7.19 39.37
C ASN A 864 -23.78 -7.31 38.39
N GLY A 865 -23.25 -8.52 38.20
CA GLY A 865 -22.05 -8.76 37.39
C GLY A 865 -22.32 -9.26 35.96
N LEU A 866 -21.28 -9.74 35.29
CA LEU A 866 -21.37 -10.34 33.95
C LEU A 866 -22.30 -11.57 33.92
N SER A 867 -22.37 -12.32 35.02
CA SER A 867 -23.25 -13.47 35.21
C SER A 867 -24.73 -13.09 35.16
N THR A 868 -25.11 -11.98 35.77
CA THR A 868 -26.49 -11.45 35.72
C THR A 868 -26.90 -11.17 34.28
N HIS A 869 -26.05 -10.48 33.52
CA HIS A 869 -26.31 -10.23 32.09
C HIS A 869 -26.34 -11.51 31.26
N LEU A 870 -25.45 -12.47 31.53
CA LEU A 870 -25.46 -13.77 30.86
C LEU A 870 -26.78 -14.53 31.11
N PHE A 871 -27.30 -14.50 32.32
CA PHE A 871 -28.56 -15.15 32.68
C PHE A 871 -29.77 -14.45 32.04
N GLU A 872 -29.80 -13.12 32.06
CA GLU A 872 -30.82 -12.30 31.40
C GLU A 872 -30.85 -12.56 29.88
N ASP A 873 -29.68 -12.50 29.23
CA ASP A 873 -29.58 -12.65 27.77
C ASP A 873 -29.94 -14.06 27.29
N LEU A 874 -29.74 -15.08 28.14
CA LEU A 874 -30.04 -16.47 27.82
C LEU A 874 -31.43 -16.94 28.30
N ASP A 875 -32.20 -16.08 28.98
CA ASP A 875 -33.47 -16.41 29.65
C ASP A 875 -33.33 -17.59 30.64
N VAL A 876 -32.30 -17.51 31.49
CA VAL A 876 -32.00 -18.53 32.51
C VAL A 876 -32.25 -17.95 33.91
N LYS A 877 -33.03 -18.66 34.73
CA LYS A 877 -33.31 -18.25 36.11
C LYS A 877 -32.23 -18.79 37.05
N SER A 878 -31.63 -17.91 37.85
CA SER A 878 -30.73 -18.29 38.92
C SER A 878 -31.49 -18.80 40.15
N VAL A 879 -30.96 -19.83 40.81
CA VAL A 879 -31.39 -20.25 42.15
C VAL A 879 -30.72 -19.40 43.22
N ASN A 880 -31.26 -19.42 44.44
CA ASN A 880 -30.72 -18.61 45.55
C ASN A 880 -29.56 -19.29 46.30
N ASN A 881 -29.36 -20.60 46.10
CA ASN A 881 -28.32 -21.38 46.77
C ASN A 881 -27.49 -22.16 45.75
N ALA A 882 -26.16 -22.09 45.88
CA ALA A 882 -25.19 -22.88 45.14
C ALA A 882 -25.47 -24.40 45.21
N ASP A 883 -25.99 -24.92 46.32
CA ASP A 883 -26.32 -26.36 46.49
C ASP A 883 -27.40 -26.85 45.52
N GLU A 884 -28.31 -25.98 45.14
CA GLU A 884 -29.38 -26.32 44.20
C GLU A 884 -28.94 -26.23 42.74
N ALA A 885 -27.82 -25.57 42.46
CA ALA A 885 -27.33 -25.40 41.10
C ALA A 885 -26.50 -26.59 40.62
N SER A 886 -26.59 -26.91 39.33
CA SER A 886 -25.63 -27.80 38.65
C SER A 886 -24.43 -27.02 38.12
N THR A 887 -24.64 -25.75 37.76
CA THR A 887 -23.61 -24.85 37.24
C THR A 887 -23.54 -23.57 38.09
N ILE A 888 -22.35 -23.21 38.54
CA ILE A 888 -22.09 -21.99 39.30
C ILE A 888 -21.24 -21.06 38.44
N VAL A 889 -21.68 -19.83 38.23
CA VAL A 889 -20.98 -18.83 37.40
C VAL A 889 -20.29 -17.81 38.28
N ILE A 890 -18.98 -17.68 38.12
CA ILE A 890 -18.12 -16.75 38.82
C ILE A 890 -17.69 -15.66 37.83
N ASP A 891 -18.02 -14.40 38.10
CA ASP A 891 -17.56 -13.23 37.34
C ASP A 891 -16.71 -12.27 38.19
N ASN A 892 -16.52 -12.59 39.47
CA ASN A 892 -15.65 -11.90 40.39
C ASN A 892 -14.78 -12.92 41.13
N LEU A 893 -13.46 -12.85 40.92
CA LEU A 893 -12.51 -13.78 41.51
C LEU A 893 -12.48 -13.72 43.04
N GLU A 894 -12.74 -12.56 43.64
CA GLU A 894 -12.79 -12.43 45.10
C GLU A 894 -13.85 -13.33 45.74
N ASP A 895 -14.99 -13.48 45.08
CA ASP A 895 -16.11 -14.30 45.59
C ASP A 895 -15.76 -15.79 45.54
N TYR A 896 -15.00 -16.21 44.53
CA TYR A 896 -14.41 -17.55 44.49
C TYR A 896 -13.37 -17.74 45.59
N ASN A 897 -12.44 -16.81 45.74
CA ASN A 897 -11.36 -16.92 46.74
C ASN A 897 -11.91 -16.99 48.18
N LYS A 898 -12.95 -16.20 48.50
CA LYS A 898 -13.62 -16.24 49.81
C LYS A 898 -14.27 -17.59 50.12
N ASN A 899 -14.70 -18.34 49.11
CA ASN A 899 -15.47 -19.58 49.25
C ASN A 899 -14.77 -20.80 48.59
N LYS A 900 -13.46 -20.71 48.35
CA LYS A 900 -12.72 -21.61 47.46
C LYS A 900 -12.88 -23.08 47.85
N GLU A 901 -12.68 -23.41 49.12
CA GLU A 901 -12.77 -24.80 49.60
C GLU A 901 -14.15 -25.41 49.39
N ALA A 902 -15.21 -24.65 49.68
CA ALA A 902 -16.59 -25.09 49.51
C ALA A 902 -16.94 -25.30 48.03
N LEU A 903 -16.56 -24.35 47.18
CA LEU A 903 -16.80 -24.41 45.74
C LEU A 903 -15.99 -25.52 45.06
N ASP A 904 -14.70 -25.68 45.41
CA ASP A 904 -13.85 -26.76 44.87
C ASP A 904 -14.39 -28.14 45.27
N LYS A 905 -14.89 -28.29 46.50
CA LYS A 905 -15.57 -29.51 46.96
C LYS A 905 -16.83 -29.79 46.16
N MET A 906 -17.66 -28.77 45.91
CA MET A 906 -18.85 -28.92 45.05
C MET A 906 -18.50 -29.39 43.64
N VAL A 907 -17.42 -28.87 43.04
CA VAL A 907 -16.94 -29.35 41.73
C VAL A 907 -16.55 -30.82 41.79
N SER A 908 -15.78 -31.24 42.81
CA SER A 908 -15.38 -32.63 42.97
C SER A 908 -16.57 -33.61 43.06
N GLN A 909 -17.71 -33.12 43.56
CA GLN A 909 -18.97 -33.86 43.72
C GLN A 909 -19.85 -33.89 42.48
N GLY A 910 -19.50 -33.19 41.39
CA GLY A 910 -20.22 -33.25 40.12
C GLY A 910 -20.75 -31.92 39.59
N LYS A 911 -20.49 -30.79 40.26
CA LYS A 911 -20.90 -29.46 39.76
C LYS A 911 -19.91 -28.89 38.75
N THR A 912 -20.38 -27.96 37.94
CA THR A 912 -19.53 -27.17 37.03
C THR A 912 -19.39 -25.75 37.55
N LEU A 913 -18.15 -25.25 37.64
CA LEU A 913 -17.87 -23.84 37.90
C LEU A 913 -17.42 -23.16 36.60
N VAL A 914 -18.09 -22.08 36.19
CA VAL A 914 -17.73 -21.29 34.99
C VAL A 914 -17.22 -19.92 35.42
N PHE A 915 -15.97 -19.62 35.13
CA PHE A 915 -15.37 -18.31 35.31
C PHE A 915 -15.52 -17.47 34.03
N LEU A 916 -16.07 -16.28 34.16
CA LEU A 916 -16.17 -15.29 33.08
C LEU A 916 -15.09 -14.24 33.24
N GLU A 917 -14.33 -13.98 32.18
CA GLU A 917 -13.39 -12.85 32.05
C GLU A 917 -12.47 -12.66 33.27
N LEU A 918 -11.79 -13.73 33.70
CA LEU A 918 -10.78 -13.64 34.78
C LEU A 918 -9.78 -12.50 34.51
N PRO A 919 -9.36 -11.76 35.56
CA PRO A 919 -8.37 -10.68 35.42
C PRO A 919 -7.06 -11.16 34.80
N VAL A 920 -6.29 -10.25 34.19
CA VAL A 920 -4.93 -10.56 33.70
C VAL A 920 -4.03 -10.93 34.88
N GLY A 921 -3.28 -12.02 34.74
CA GLY A 921 -2.40 -12.54 35.79
C GLY A 921 -2.45 -14.06 35.91
N GLU A 922 -1.64 -14.60 36.82
CA GLU A 922 -1.67 -16.00 37.20
C GLU A 922 -2.69 -16.24 38.32
N HIS A 923 -3.54 -17.24 38.16
CA HIS A 923 -4.60 -17.58 39.11
C HIS A 923 -4.56 -19.06 39.45
N LYS A 924 -4.98 -19.41 40.68
CA LYS A 924 -5.07 -20.80 41.14
C LYS A 924 -6.52 -21.26 41.24
N ILE A 925 -6.98 -22.00 40.24
CA ILE A 925 -8.34 -22.54 40.15
C ILE A 925 -8.32 -24.05 40.40
N GLY A 926 -9.10 -24.50 41.38
CA GLY A 926 -8.93 -25.85 41.93
C GLY A 926 -7.50 -26.04 42.44
N ASN A 927 -6.86 -27.11 41.98
CA ASN A 927 -5.47 -27.45 42.28
C ASN A 927 -4.47 -27.08 41.17
N LYS A 928 -4.89 -26.32 40.14
CA LYS A 928 -4.05 -25.96 38.98
C LYS A 928 -3.91 -24.46 38.83
N ASN A 929 -2.79 -24.04 38.23
CA ASN A 929 -2.60 -22.65 37.84
C ASN A 929 -3.18 -22.41 36.44
N ILE A 930 -3.56 -21.17 36.19
CA ILE A 930 -4.00 -20.69 34.88
C ILE A 930 -3.48 -19.27 34.68
N LEU A 931 -2.86 -19.00 33.54
CA LEU A 931 -2.35 -17.69 33.19
C LEU A 931 -3.29 -17.02 32.19
N ILE A 932 -3.75 -15.82 32.55
CA ILE A 932 -4.54 -14.95 31.68
C ILE A 932 -3.68 -13.79 31.23
N GLU A 933 -3.59 -13.59 29.92
CA GLU A 933 -2.78 -12.55 29.31
C GLU A 933 -3.62 -11.69 28.37
N LYS A 934 -3.20 -10.45 28.11
CA LYS A 934 -3.85 -9.63 27.07
C LYS A 934 -3.57 -10.20 25.68
N THR A 935 -4.52 -10.02 24.76
CA THR A 935 -4.21 -10.15 23.34
C THR A 935 -3.13 -9.14 22.96
N VAL A 936 -2.37 -9.47 21.92
CA VAL A 936 -1.33 -8.60 21.35
C VAL A 936 -1.82 -8.19 19.97
N MET A 937 -1.45 -7.00 19.49
CA MET A 937 -1.97 -6.44 18.23
C MET A 937 -3.49 -6.21 18.26
N GLY A 938 -4.01 -5.58 19.33
CA GLY A 938 -5.43 -5.25 19.42
C GLY A 938 -6.34 -6.40 19.89
N GLN A 939 -7.65 -6.17 19.84
CA GLN A 939 -8.68 -7.14 20.23
C GLN A 939 -9.08 -8.01 19.03
N TYR A 940 -9.45 -9.27 19.29
CA TYR A 940 -9.71 -10.23 18.20
C TYR A 940 -11.21 -10.33 17.86
N TYR A 941 -11.47 -10.41 16.56
CA TYR A 941 -12.80 -10.63 15.97
C TYR A 941 -13.06 -12.11 15.64
N PHE A 942 -12.15 -13.01 16.01
CA PHE A 942 -12.19 -14.43 15.66
C PHE A 942 -11.68 -15.31 16.80
N VAL A 943 -12.31 -16.46 17.00
CA VAL A 943 -11.75 -17.60 17.75
C VAL A 943 -12.07 -18.90 17.01
N ASN A 944 -11.21 -19.91 17.16
CA ASN A 944 -11.39 -21.20 16.49
C ASN A 944 -12.22 -22.17 17.35
N PRO A 945 -13.46 -22.52 16.95
CA PRO A 945 -14.28 -23.47 17.70
C PRO A 945 -13.90 -24.94 17.49
N LEU A 946 -13.00 -25.26 16.55
CA LEU A 946 -12.64 -26.63 16.20
C LEU A 946 -11.60 -27.23 17.17
N SER A 947 -12.01 -27.36 18.43
CA SER A 947 -11.21 -27.97 19.49
C SER A 947 -11.39 -29.48 19.65
N GLY A 948 -12.51 -30.02 19.17
CA GLY A 948 -12.96 -31.38 19.47
C GLY A 948 -13.72 -31.50 20.79
N HIS A 949 -13.87 -30.39 21.54
CA HIS A 949 -14.58 -30.38 22.82
C HIS A 949 -16.10 -30.58 22.64
N PRO A 950 -16.80 -31.31 23.53
CA PRO A 950 -18.25 -31.53 23.41
C PRO A 950 -19.06 -30.23 23.31
N LEU A 951 -18.67 -29.17 24.03
CA LEU A 951 -19.34 -27.86 23.98
C LEU A 951 -19.28 -27.19 22.60
N THR A 952 -18.29 -27.53 21.77
CA THR A 952 -18.16 -26.96 20.43
C THR A 952 -18.74 -27.83 19.32
N LYS A 953 -19.34 -28.98 19.67
CA LYS A 953 -19.93 -29.92 18.71
C LYS A 953 -20.95 -29.22 17.78
N GLY A 954 -20.73 -29.33 16.48
CA GLY A 954 -21.61 -28.80 15.44
C GLY A 954 -21.39 -27.34 15.05
N PHE A 955 -20.44 -26.62 15.68
CA PHE A 955 -20.01 -25.33 15.16
C PHE A 955 -19.13 -25.50 13.91
N LYS A 956 -19.21 -24.54 13.00
CA LYS A 956 -18.38 -24.42 11.80
C LYS A 956 -17.17 -23.51 12.07
N PRO A 957 -16.10 -23.60 11.26
CA PRO A 957 -14.89 -22.78 11.38
C PRO A 957 -15.08 -21.29 11.70
N PHE A 958 -16.07 -20.63 11.06
CA PHE A 958 -16.26 -19.18 11.14
C PHE A 958 -17.50 -18.76 11.94
N ASP A 959 -18.08 -19.66 12.73
CA ASP A 959 -19.24 -19.35 13.59
C ASP A 959 -18.92 -18.33 14.70
N PHE A 960 -17.63 -18.21 15.04
CA PHE A 960 -17.07 -17.28 16.00
C PHE A 960 -16.18 -16.27 15.26
N LYS A 961 -16.75 -15.56 14.28
CA LYS A 961 -16.11 -14.47 13.55
C LYS A 961 -17.08 -13.30 13.43
N PHE A 962 -16.59 -12.09 13.71
CA PHE A 962 -17.29 -10.82 13.42
C PHE A 962 -18.71 -10.76 14.01
N TRP A 963 -18.83 -10.91 15.33
CA TRP A 963 -20.12 -10.88 16.03
C TRP A 963 -20.68 -9.47 16.19
N TYR A 964 -22.01 -9.37 16.06
CA TYR A 964 -22.73 -8.12 16.25
C TYR A 964 -22.84 -7.74 17.72
N ASN A 965 -22.62 -6.46 18.04
CA ASN A 965 -22.77 -5.93 19.39
C ASN A 965 -23.99 -5.01 19.45
N GLU A 966 -24.97 -5.41 20.26
CA GLU A 966 -26.26 -4.72 20.38
C GLU A 966 -26.10 -3.27 20.85
N SER A 967 -25.22 -3.04 21.82
CA SER A 967 -25.01 -1.72 22.41
C SER A 967 -24.32 -0.74 21.45
N LYS A 968 -23.50 -1.26 20.52
CA LYS A 968 -22.75 -0.45 19.56
C LYS A 968 -23.49 -0.27 18.23
N GLY A 969 -24.38 -1.18 17.86
CA GLY A 969 -25.10 -1.12 16.58
C GLY A 969 -24.29 -1.62 15.37
N PHE A 970 -23.18 -2.33 15.59
CA PHE A 970 -22.31 -2.92 14.57
C PHE A 970 -21.45 -4.04 15.17
N ALA A 971 -20.68 -4.76 14.34
CA ALA A 971 -19.83 -5.85 14.81
C ALA A 971 -18.63 -5.37 15.64
N SER A 972 -18.32 -6.02 16.76
CA SER A 972 -17.14 -5.68 17.56
C SER A 972 -16.27 -6.90 17.88
N ALA A 973 -15.01 -6.63 18.21
CA ALA A 973 -14.16 -7.64 18.80
C ALA A 973 -14.77 -8.14 20.12
N PHE A 974 -14.54 -9.40 20.44
CA PHE A 974 -15.15 -10.07 21.59
C PHE A 974 -14.12 -10.89 22.40
N LEU A 975 -12.83 -10.67 22.15
CA LEU A 975 -11.73 -11.28 22.87
C LEU A 975 -10.61 -10.27 23.06
N SER A 976 -10.31 -9.93 24.31
CA SER A 976 -9.22 -9.03 24.70
C SER A 976 -8.12 -9.72 25.52
N THR A 977 -8.36 -10.96 25.92
CA THR A 977 -7.50 -11.76 26.79
C THR A 977 -7.44 -13.21 26.29
N LEU A 978 -6.30 -13.86 26.54
CA LEU A 978 -5.98 -15.22 26.13
C LEU A 978 -5.63 -16.04 27.37
N ILE A 979 -5.92 -17.34 27.30
CA ILE A 979 -5.56 -18.33 28.30
C ILE A 979 -4.35 -19.13 27.79
N GLU A 980 -3.29 -19.20 28.59
CA GLU A 980 -2.21 -20.16 28.34
C GLU A 980 -2.68 -21.58 28.68
N VAL A 981 -2.52 -22.52 27.74
CA VAL A 981 -3.01 -23.90 27.89
C VAL A 981 -1.89 -24.78 28.45
N LYS A 982 -1.89 -25.01 29.76
CA LYS A 982 -0.93 -25.89 30.48
C LYS A 982 -1.63 -26.71 31.58
N ASP A 983 -0.87 -27.51 32.32
CA ASP A 983 -1.27 -28.11 33.61
C ASP A 983 -2.56 -28.95 33.63
N GLY A 984 -2.99 -29.48 32.47
CA GLY A 984 -4.18 -30.33 32.34
C GLY A 984 -5.45 -29.59 31.90
N TRP A 985 -5.37 -28.29 31.63
CA TRP A 985 -6.45 -27.54 30.98
C TRP A 985 -6.64 -28.00 29.54
N VAL A 986 -7.89 -28.30 29.17
CA VAL A 986 -8.29 -28.73 27.82
C VAL A 986 -8.95 -27.55 27.11
N PRO A 987 -8.49 -27.14 25.91
CA PRO A 987 -9.08 -26.02 25.21
C PRO A 987 -10.50 -26.34 24.71
N ILE A 988 -11.46 -25.49 25.08
CA ILE A 988 -12.82 -25.46 24.53
C ILE A 988 -12.83 -24.64 23.25
N LEU A 989 -12.25 -23.44 23.26
CA LEU A 989 -12.10 -22.56 22.11
C LEU A 989 -10.62 -22.22 21.92
N LYS A 990 -10.07 -22.51 20.75
CA LYS A 990 -8.66 -22.31 20.44
C LYS A 990 -8.40 -20.89 19.92
N SER A 991 -7.21 -20.37 20.20
CA SER A 991 -6.67 -19.12 19.68
C SER A 991 -5.14 -19.18 19.72
N GLY A 992 -4.45 -18.04 19.63
CA GLY A 992 -3.00 -18.00 19.75
C GLY A 992 -2.49 -16.61 20.09
N LYS A 993 -1.34 -16.59 20.77
CA LYS A 993 -0.65 -15.36 21.16
C LYS A 993 0.45 -15.07 20.15
N THR A 994 0.32 -13.92 19.50
CA THR A 994 1.25 -13.44 18.46
C THR A 994 1.95 -12.17 18.92
N THR A 995 3.06 -11.79 18.30
CA THR A 995 3.77 -10.52 18.57
C THR A 995 4.34 -9.96 17.27
N TRP A 996 4.83 -8.72 17.31
CA TRP A 996 5.52 -8.10 16.17
C TRP A 996 6.73 -8.91 15.68
N VAL A 997 7.41 -9.64 16.56
CA VAL A 997 8.69 -10.33 16.26
C VAL A 997 8.60 -11.86 16.28
N GLY A 998 7.49 -12.45 16.71
CA GLY A 998 7.38 -13.91 16.83
C GLY A 998 6.02 -14.41 17.31
N ILE A 999 5.94 -15.72 17.53
CA ILE A 999 4.75 -16.41 18.08
C ILE A 999 5.07 -16.82 19.51
N ALA A 1000 4.19 -16.47 20.45
CA ALA A 1000 4.34 -16.86 21.85
C ALA A 1000 3.72 -18.24 22.14
N GLY A 1001 2.80 -18.72 21.29
CA GLY A 1001 2.31 -20.10 21.29
C GLY A 1001 0.82 -20.22 20.99
N GLU A 1002 0.34 -21.46 20.93
CA GLU A 1002 -1.10 -21.75 20.98
C GLU A 1002 -1.69 -21.24 22.30
N SER A 1003 -2.93 -20.76 22.26
CA SER A 1003 -3.64 -20.27 23.43
C SER A 1003 -5.11 -20.64 23.30
N ALA A 1004 -5.91 -20.29 24.29
CA ALA A 1004 -7.35 -20.54 24.27
C ALA A 1004 -8.14 -19.28 24.64
N ALA A 1005 -9.35 -19.20 24.10
CA ALA A 1005 -10.36 -18.25 24.56
C ALA A 1005 -11.28 -18.87 25.63
N ALA A 1006 -11.34 -20.20 25.71
CA ALA A 1006 -12.01 -20.92 26.78
C ALA A 1006 -11.35 -22.29 27.01
N VAL A 1007 -11.28 -22.73 28.26
CA VAL A 1007 -10.68 -24.01 28.68
C VAL A 1007 -11.54 -24.73 29.71
N GLU A 1008 -11.39 -26.06 29.80
CA GLU A 1008 -11.98 -26.92 30.83
C GLU A 1008 -10.89 -27.65 31.62
N LEU A 1009 -11.05 -27.77 32.94
CA LEU A 1009 -10.29 -28.66 33.81
C LEU A 1009 -11.26 -29.61 34.51
N LYS A 1010 -11.11 -30.92 34.28
CA LYS A 1010 -11.89 -31.94 35.01
C LYS A 1010 -11.38 -32.09 36.45
N SER A 1011 -12.29 -32.16 37.41
CA SER A 1011 -11.97 -32.38 38.83
C SER A 1011 -13.05 -33.25 39.48
N GLY A 1012 -12.69 -34.48 39.87
CA GLY A 1012 -13.65 -35.47 40.36
C GLY A 1012 -14.73 -35.79 39.32
N LYS A 1013 -16.00 -35.61 39.69
CA LYS A 1013 -17.15 -35.79 38.77
C LYS A 1013 -17.54 -34.51 38.02
N GLY A 1014 -16.98 -33.36 38.37
CA GLY A 1014 -17.34 -32.05 37.83
C GLY A 1014 -16.22 -31.41 37.00
N SER A 1015 -16.36 -30.11 36.73
CA SER A 1015 -15.40 -29.35 35.93
C SER A 1015 -15.29 -27.89 36.34
N PHE A 1016 -14.09 -27.32 36.16
CA PHE A 1016 -13.89 -25.88 36.09
C PHE A 1016 -13.81 -25.48 34.62
N ILE A 1017 -14.52 -24.43 34.24
CA ILE A 1017 -14.44 -23.81 32.91
C ILE A 1017 -14.01 -22.38 33.09
N VAL A 1018 -13.05 -21.92 32.29
CA VAL A 1018 -12.69 -20.50 32.21
C VAL A 1018 -13.00 -20.02 30.80
N CYS A 1019 -13.76 -18.94 30.67
CA CYS A 1019 -14.15 -18.33 29.41
C CYS A 1019 -13.76 -16.84 29.39
N GLN A 1020 -12.92 -16.46 28.43
CA GLN A 1020 -12.46 -15.09 28.21
C GLN A 1020 -13.22 -14.38 27.08
N LEU A 1021 -14.26 -15.01 26.52
CA LEU A 1021 -15.13 -14.33 25.55
C LEU A 1021 -15.96 -13.26 26.24
N GLN A 1022 -16.02 -12.09 25.62
CA GLN A 1022 -16.87 -10.98 26.04
C GLN A 1022 -18.29 -11.22 25.55
N LEU A 1023 -19.08 -11.98 26.31
CA LEU A 1023 -20.43 -12.40 25.89
C LEU A 1023 -21.48 -11.29 26.05
N LYS A 1024 -21.26 -10.34 26.97
CA LYS A 1024 -22.16 -9.20 27.18
C LYS A 1024 -22.39 -8.45 25.86
N ASN A 1025 -23.66 -8.18 25.54
CA ASN A 1025 -24.13 -7.54 24.30
C ASN A 1025 -23.90 -8.34 23.00
N HIS A 1026 -23.44 -9.59 23.07
CA HIS A 1026 -23.21 -10.44 21.89
C HIS A 1026 -24.14 -11.68 21.83
N LEU A 1027 -24.95 -11.95 22.85
CA LEU A 1027 -25.72 -13.21 22.91
C LEU A 1027 -27.01 -13.14 22.07
N LYS A 1028 -27.96 -12.29 22.47
CA LYS A 1028 -29.33 -12.22 21.93
C LYS A 1028 -29.40 -12.22 20.40
N THR A 1029 -28.57 -11.43 19.73
CA THR A 1029 -28.55 -11.29 18.27
C THR A 1029 -27.66 -12.28 17.51
N ASN A 1030 -26.80 -13.05 18.19
CA ASN A 1030 -25.88 -13.96 17.53
C ASN A 1030 -26.21 -15.42 17.92
N PRO A 1031 -26.88 -16.20 17.04
CA PRO A 1031 -27.27 -17.56 17.34
C PRO A 1031 -26.14 -18.47 17.83
N THR A 1032 -24.94 -18.32 17.27
CA THR A 1032 -23.77 -19.12 17.64
C THR A 1032 -23.26 -18.79 19.05
N ALA A 1033 -23.22 -17.50 19.41
CA ALA A 1033 -22.88 -17.05 20.75
C ALA A 1033 -23.92 -17.53 21.79
N THR A 1034 -25.22 -17.42 21.47
CA THR A 1034 -26.30 -17.93 22.35
C THR A 1034 -26.22 -19.44 22.55
N ILE A 1035 -25.99 -20.23 21.48
CA ILE A 1035 -25.84 -21.69 21.60
C ILE A 1035 -24.64 -22.03 22.48
N PHE A 1036 -23.52 -21.32 22.34
CA PHE A 1036 -22.34 -21.53 23.17
C PHE A 1036 -22.62 -21.16 24.64
N GLY A 1037 -23.21 -20.00 24.90
CA GLY A 1037 -23.61 -19.55 26.23
C GLY A 1037 -24.55 -20.56 26.93
N LYS A 1038 -25.57 -21.07 26.23
CA LYS A 1038 -26.46 -22.10 26.79
C LYS A 1038 -25.72 -23.40 27.13
N ARG A 1039 -24.75 -23.81 26.32
CA ARG A 1039 -23.93 -25.01 26.57
C ARG A 1039 -22.95 -24.81 27.73
N LEU A 1040 -22.43 -23.59 27.92
CA LEU A 1040 -21.64 -23.26 29.11
C LEU A 1040 -22.43 -23.47 30.41
N LEU A 1041 -23.75 -23.21 30.38
CA LEU A 1041 -24.62 -23.33 31.56
C LEU A 1041 -25.25 -24.71 31.74
N ASN A 1042 -25.46 -25.48 30.66
CA ASN A 1042 -26.19 -26.75 30.65
C ASN A 1042 -25.32 -27.90 30.11
N GLN A 1043 -24.37 -28.40 30.91
CA GLN A 1043 -23.59 -29.62 30.60
C GLN A 1043 -24.44 -30.88 30.72
#